data_AF-A0A2V9A5Y0-F1
#
_entry.id   AF-A0A2V9A5Y0-F1
#
_cell.length_a   1.000
_cell.length_b   1.000
_cell.length_c   1.000
_cell.angle_alpha   90.00
_cell.angle_beta   90.00
_cell.angle_gamma   90.00
#
_symmetry.space_group_name_H-M   'P 1'
#
loop_
_entity.id
_entity.type
_entity.pdbx_description
1 polymer ?
#
loop_
_entity_poly.entity_id
_entity_poly.type
_entity_poly.pdbx_seq_one_letter_code
_entity_poly.pdbx_strand_id
1 'polypeptide(L)'
;MSATTTPLHKQLHTEAQFESAMKALTATKGNRAEADKILYREYDLTNDAARKSALNEAVKGQFVDPLPDVPQTLKQLRQWVRWELEPDKDGNPTKVPYQVNGKKASSTDPNRWTDYRTAVTGATIDASGGVGFVVNGDGIFGIDLDGCYNPKTGKIAEWAERIIDACKSYTEYTPSETGLRVWARGVLPAGLRVFNLDPAVGYGEKVKIEIYEHSRYFTVTGDAFFEESGIEEIDTAAIYQMLHDIRAQHPAPVNQKTAEKSAAADDTTGVQIVYAPGSNIKIDKHAIFMRGQVVKDGSGFHVTLNNKDGLAFATVTYPSQSEADLGFATVLALIHDGDVDKMDDDFRKSALYREKWEREDYRERTFTKALETGEKIRKEKVLTVQEPTPSTPTVTVATSTDTVVTALTPSVIPGDEIPAFDESAITGIYRDIVDAATNGTTIPRQFAFLAARVYIGAMIAGKITFEGMEDTSSYYGVPIGLSGTSKGLAWKRTVDDILSLPNLALSVKILEGSGDSGAGLKDFFFDEPRNAPVVCMIDEAISLGHKAGDKKNPEILDAIVELATKHKFTRVKAARGKGKAGRSHDNAHLSIYLCAQDKEVIAAAFPNRRGMGLFERFYGEYSAPIIAGRLPKVDTLVATKIWEAVQKLPKSGHMTMAAGVEERIESYWASLPRDVQTKVRLKSHLYRDMYMAAHGRGSMIAEMRDLDSTLVNFPRQIKIREAFFTTEVPDKIGLYLSRLKAITESMRRRLNSGEPVWAVALSQRDFQTDTLAYKNNELHFFDTAWRSWLSQMMPVKIKKTNGHEYDKFAPKPLENEEGMWK
;
A
#
# COMPACT_ATOMS: atom_id res chain seq x y z
N MET A 1 -12.53 25.51 -65.17
CA MET A 1 -13.55 25.15 -64.15
C MET A 1 -12.96 24.05 -63.29
N SER A 2 -13.02 24.18 -61.96
CA SER A 2 -12.77 23.08 -61.02
C SER A 2 -13.75 23.26 -59.87
N ALA A 3 -14.72 22.35 -59.75
CA ALA A 3 -15.73 22.41 -58.70
C ALA A 3 -15.20 21.67 -57.48
N THR A 4 -14.82 22.40 -56.43
CA THR A 4 -14.45 21.82 -55.14
C THR A 4 -15.68 21.17 -54.51
N THR A 5 -15.77 19.85 -54.59
CA THR A 5 -16.81 19.07 -53.90
C THR A 5 -16.62 19.19 -52.40
N THR A 6 -17.60 19.79 -51.71
CA THR A 6 -17.66 19.81 -50.24
C THR A 6 -17.65 18.37 -49.70
N PRO A 7 -16.76 18.01 -48.76
CA PRO A 7 -16.69 16.65 -48.24
C PRO A 7 -17.97 16.28 -47.49
N LEU A 8 -18.42 15.04 -47.70
CA LEU A 8 -19.80 14.60 -47.42
C LEU A 8 -20.22 14.83 -45.96
N HIS A 9 -19.32 14.61 -44.99
CA HIS A 9 -19.60 14.85 -43.56
C HIS A 9 -19.98 16.30 -43.21
N LYS A 10 -19.63 17.29 -44.05
CA LYS A 10 -20.04 18.70 -43.87
C LYS A 10 -21.45 19.00 -44.43
N GLN A 11 -22.21 17.98 -44.81
CA GLN A 11 -23.58 18.09 -45.31
C GLN A 11 -24.58 17.21 -44.54
N LEU A 12 -24.09 16.41 -43.57
CA LEU A 12 -24.90 15.47 -42.77
C LEU A 12 -24.99 15.98 -41.33
N HIS A 13 -26.02 16.77 -41.03
CA HIS A 13 -26.26 17.37 -39.71
C HIS A 13 -27.48 16.77 -38.99
N THR A 14 -28.20 15.86 -39.63
CA THR A 14 -29.39 15.20 -39.10
C THR A 14 -29.43 13.72 -39.48
N GLU A 15 -30.07 12.91 -38.65
CA GLU A 15 -30.23 11.46 -38.85
C GLU A 15 -30.93 11.11 -40.18
N ALA A 16 -31.91 11.93 -40.60
CA ALA A 16 -32.57 11.80 -41.90
C ALA A 16 -31.63 12.03 -43.10
N GLN A 17 -30.66 12.94 -42.97
CA GLN A 17 -29.61 13.12 -43.99
C GLN A 17 -28.64 11.93 -43.99
N PHE A 18 -28.27 11.41 -42.81
CA PHE A 18 -27.40 10.24 -42.68
C PHE A 18 -28.02 8.99 -43.33
N GLU A 19 -29.28 8.66 -43.05
CA GLU A 19 -29.96 7.53 -43.72
C GLU A 19 -30.13 7.74 -45.23
N SER A 20 -30.35 8.98 -45.69
CA SER A 20 -30.40 9.30 -47.12
C SER A 20 -29.04 9.04 -47.81
N ALA A 21 -27.94 9.47 -47.18
CA ALA A 21 -26.58 9.21 -47.67
C ALA A 21 -26.21 7.72 -47.62
N MET A 22 -26.54 7.03 -46.53
CA MET A 22 -26.39 5.58 -46.39
C MET A 22 -27.14 4.82 -47.48
N LYS A 23 -28.37 5.21 -47.80
CA LYS A 23 -29.19 4.61 -48.86
C LYS A 23 -28.57 4.84 -50.24
N ALA A 24 -28.04 6.04 -50.51
CA ALA A 24 -27.34 6.37 -51.76
C ALA A 24 -26.01 5.62 -51.92
N LEU A 25 -25.17 5.54 -50.88
CA LEU A 25 -23.95 4.73 -50.91
C LEU A 25 -24.27 3.23 -51.04
N THR A 26 -25.28 2.72 -50.32
CA THR A 26 -25.72 1.32 -50.40
C THR A 26 -26.12 0.95 -51.82
N ALA A 27 -26.92 1.79 -52.50
CA ALA A 27 -27.31 1.59 -53.89
C ALA A 27 -26.10 1.63 -54.87
N THR A 28 -25.07 2.40 -54.54
CA THR A 28 -23.87 2.58 -55.38
C THR A 28 -22.78 1.53 -55.12
N LYS A 29 -22.76 0.91 -53.94
CA LYS A 29 -21.75 -0.09 -53.49
C LYS A 29 -22.30 -1.51 -53.39
N GLY A 30 -23.59 -1.71 -53.63
CA GLY A 30 -24.23 -3.02 -53.75
C GLY A 30 -24.56 -3.73 -52.43
N ASN A 31 -23.99 -3.34 -51.29
CA ASN A 31 -24.43 -3.80 -49.97
C ASN A 31 -24.26 -2.72 -48.89
N ARG A 32 -25.11 -2.77 -47.84
CA ARG A 32 -25.16 -1.75 -46.78
C ARG A 32 -23.95 -1.78 -45.85
N ALA A 33 -23.39 -2.94 -45.54
CA ALA A 33 -22.20 -3.06 -44.70
C ALA A 33 -20.94 -2.44 -45.36
N GLU A 34 -20.86 -2.40 -46.70
CA GLU A 34 -19.78 -1.68 -47.39
C GLU A 34 -19.99 -0.16 -47.41
N ALA A 35 -21.25 0.30 -47.39
CA ALA A 35 -21.58 1.70 -47.17
C ALA A 35 -21.30 2.14 -45.72
N ASP A 36 -21.69 1.32 -44.73
CA ASP A 36 -21.35 1.50 -43.32
C ASP A 36 -19.84 1.57 -43.14
N LYS A 37 -19.05 0.62 -43.68
CA LYS A 37 -17.58 0.68 -43.60
C LYS A 37 -16.98 1.97 -44.14
N ILE A 38 -17.55 2.57 -45.19
CA ILE A 38 -17.03 3.84 -45.73
C ILE A 38 -17.38 4.99 -44.78
N LEU A 39 -18.65 5.11 -44.38
CA LEU A 39 -19.10 6.20 -43.50
C LEU A 39 -18.50 6.09 -42.08
N TYR A 40 -18.47 4.91 -41.48
CA TYR A 40 -17.81 4.68 -40.19
C TYR A 40 -16.30 4.88 -40.25
N ARG A 41 -15.60 4.47 -41.33
CA ARG A 41 -14.13 4.67 -41.42
C ARG A 41 -13.76 6.15 -41.56
N GLU A 42 -14.59 6.98 -42.18
CA GLU A 42 -14.41 8.44 -42.16
C GLU A 42 -14.82 9.07 -40.80
N TYR A 43 -15.84 8.52 -40.14
CA TYR A 43 -16.34 9.00 -38.84
C TYR A 43 -15.42 8.66 -37.65
N ASP A 44 -14.75 7.51 -37.69
CA ASP A 44 -13.95 6.97 -36.58
C ASP A 44 -12.50 7.46 -36.62
N LEU A 45 -11.87 7.49 -37.81
CA LEU A 45 -10.49 7.96 -38.00
C LEU A 45 -10.25 9.44 -37.64
N THR A 46 -11.30 10.22 -37.39
CA THR A 46 -11.21 11.62 -36.97
C THR A 46 -11.64 11.87 -35.52
N ASN A 47 -12.35 10.93 -34.87
CA ASN A 47 -13.05 11.20 -33.60
C ASN A 47 -12.16 11.21 -32.34
N ASP A 48 -10.89 10.80 -32.44
CA ASP A 48 -9.90 11.01 -31.38
C ASP A 48 -8.93 12.17 -31.72
N ALA A 49 -8.27 12.12 -32.87
CA ALA A 49 -7.28 13.13 -33.25
C ALA A 49 -7.88 14.53 -33.52
N ALA A 50 -8.94 14.61 -34.35
CA ALA A 50 -9.60 15.89 -34.62
C ALA A 50 -10.47 16.35 -33.43
N ARG A 51 -10.95 15.44 -32.58
CA ARG A 51 -11.65 15.81 -31.34
C ARG A 51 -10.68 16.30 -30.26
N LYS A 52 -9.49 15.71 -30.12
CA LYS A 52 -8.40 16.26 -29.27
C LYS A 52 -7.86 17.57 -29.83
N SER A 53 -7.72 17.73 -31.14
CA SER A 53 -7.33 19.02 -31.74
C SER A 53 -8.41 20.08 -31.53
N ALA A 54 -9.67 19.80 -31.90
CA ALA A 54 -10.77 20.75 -31.74
C ALA A 54 -11.11 21.04 -30.27
N LEU A 55 -10.91 20.09 -29.35
CA LEU A 55 -10.99 20.35 -27.91
C LEU A 55 -9.81 21.21 -27.46
N ASN A 56 -8.57 20.91 -27.86
CA ASN A 56 -7.41 21.76 -27.57
C ASN A 56 -7.45 23.12 -28.28
N GLU A 57 -8.30 23.31 -29.30
CA GLU A 57 -8.49 24.59 -30.00
C GLU A 57 -9.71 25.37 -29.49
N ALA A 58 -10.76 24.69 -28.99
CA ALA A 58 -11.86 25.32 -28.26
C ALA A 58 -11.48 25.67 -26.80
N VAL A 59 -10.60 24.87 -26.18
CA VAL A 59 -10.08 25.08 -24.82
C VAL A 59 -8.80 25.95 -24.83
N LYS A 60 -8.26 26.32 -26.00
CA LYS A 60 -7.29 27.44 -26.19
C LYS A 60 -7.95 28.80 -25.89
N GLY A 61 -8.32 29.01 -24.63
CA GLY A 61 -8.99 30.20 -24.13
C GLY A 61 -9.86 29.97 -22.89
N GLN A 62 -10.27 28.73 -22.61
CA GLN A 62 -11.13 28.42 -21.45
C GLN A 62 -10.35 27.74 -20.32
N PHE A 63 -10.30 28.42 -19.17
CA PHE A 63 -9.74 27.90 -17.93
C PHE A 63 -10.72 26.93 -17.28
N VAL A 64 -10.30 25.67 -17.12
CA VAL A 64 -10.98 24.70 -16.25
C VAL A 64 -10.47 24.92 -14.83
N ASP A 65 -11.38 25.14 -13.89
CA ASP A 65 -11.05 25.36 -12.47
C ASP A 65 -10.76 24.01 -11.78
N PRO A 66 -9.54 23.75 -11.26
CA PRO A 66 -9.21 22.46 -10.67
C PRO A 66 -9.71 22.28 -9.23
N LEU A 67 -10.01 23.38 -8.51
CA LEU A 67 -10.61 23.37 -7.17
C LEU A 67 -11.95 24.14 -7.20
N PRO A 68 -12.99 23.61 -7.86
CA PRO A 68 -14.25 24.34 -8.08
C PRO A 68 -14.91 24.78 -6.76
N ASP A 69 -14.84 23.93 -5.73
CA ASP A 69 -15.55 24.09 -4.45
C ASP A 69 -14.86 25.06 -3.45
N VAL A 70 -13.67 25.58 -3.79
CA VAL A 70 -13.03 26.66 -3.02
C VAL A 70 -13.86 27.95 -3.15
N PRO A 71 -14.18 28.66 -2.05
CA PRO A 71 -14.98 29.87 -2.07
C PRO A 71 -14.44 30.94 -3.03
N GLN A 72 -15.34 31.53 -3.81
CA GLN A 72 -14.99 32.58 -4.78
C GLN A 72 -14.33 33.80 -4.10
N THR A 73 -14.62 34.03 -2.81
CA THR A 73 -13.98 35.05 -1.96
C THR A 73 -12.47 34.84 -1.79
N LEU A 74 -11.99 33.60 -1.64
CA LEU A 74 -10.55 33.29 -1.67
C LEU A 74 -9.98 33.42 -3.09
N LYS A 75 -10.71 32.95 -4.10
CA LYS A 75 -10.26 32.94 -5.50
C LYS A 75 -10.03 34.34 -6.08
N GLN A 76 -10.75 35.35 -5.57
CA GLN A 76 -10.62 36.75 -5.97
C GLN A 76 -9.36 37.44 -5.44
N LEU A 77 -8.72 36.89 -4.40
CA LEU A 77 -7.60 37.53 -3.72
C LEU A 77 -6.24 37.10 -4.30
N ARG A 78 -5.20 37.92 -4.07
CA ARG A 78 -3.82 37.70 -4.56
C ARG A 78 -2.87 37.12 -3.50
N GLN A 79 -3.38 36.27 -2.61
CA GLN A 79 -2.62 35.62 -1.53
C GLN A 79 -2.22 34.16 -1.84
N TRP A 80 -2.26 33.74 -3.10
CA TRP A 80 -2.02 32.35 -3.46
C TRP A 80 -0.54 32.03 -3.69
N VAL A 81 -0.14 30.85 -3.23
CA VAL A 81 1.17 30.23 -3.45
C VAL A 81 0.99 28.79 -3.93
N ARG A 82 2.04 28.18 -4.48
CA ARG A 82 2.17 26.72 -4.56
C ARG A 82 2.79 26.20 -3.26
N TRP A 83 2.79 24.90 -3.07
CA TRP A 83 3.68 24.24 -2.12
C TRP A 83 4.11 22.87 -2.65
N GLU A 84 5.26 22.41 -2.18
CA GLU A 84 5.82 21.09 -2.47
C GLU A 84 6.28 20.44 -1.15
N LEU A 85 6.28 19.10 -1.10
CA LEU A 85 6.65 18.32 0.07
C LEU A 85 8.15 18.04 0.05
N GLU A 86 8.90 18.78 0.86
CA GLU A 86 10.34 18.58 1.04
C GLU A 86 10.64 17.97 2.40
N PRO A 87 11.76 17.26 2.60
CA PRO A 87 12.29 17.04 3.94
C PRO A 87 12.70 18.38 4.56
N ASP A 88 12.38 18.59 5.83
CA ASP A 88 12.95 19.66 6.63
C ASP A 88 14.41 19.35 7.01
N LYS A 89 15.01 20.22 7.83
CA LYS A 89 16.42 20.09 8.24
C LYS A 89 16.71 18.84 9.05
N ASP A 90 15.68 18.27 9.65
CA ASP A 90 15.74 17.12 10.55
C ASP A 90 15.16 15.86 9.85
N GLY A 91 14.89 15.95 8.53
CA GLY A 91 14.42 14.87 7.66
C GLY A 91 12.90 14.67 7.59
N ASN A 92 12.10 15.46 8.33
CA ASN A 92 10.65 15.26 8.39
C ASN A 92 9.95 15.87 7.16
N PRO A 93 8.92 15.22 6.60
CA PRO A 93 8.19 15.77 5.46
C PRO A 93 7.43 17.06 5.83
N THR A 94 7.92 18.19 5.34
CA THR A 94 7.33 19.52 5.53
C THR A 94 6.81 20.08 4.22
N LYS A 95 5.75 20.89 4.31
CA LYS A 95 5.14 21.53 3.15
C LYS A 95 5.75 22.91 3.00
N VAL A 96 6.46 23.13 1.89
CA VAL A 96 7.27 24.33 1.64
C VAL A 96 6.56 25.20 0.60
N PRO A 97 6.26 26.48 0.91
CA PRO A 97 5.55 27.34 -0.03
C PRO A 97 6.47 27.83 -1.16
N TYR A 98 5.93 27.87 -2.37
CA TYR A 98 6.64 28.14 -3.62
C TYR A 98 5.91 29.16 -4.49
N GLN A 99 6.68 29.98 -5.19
CA GLN A 99 6.22 30.83 -6.28
C GLN A 99 6.04 29.99 -7.54
N VAL A 100 5.20 30.46 -8.47
CA VAL A 100 4.97 29.80 -9.77
C VAL A 100 6.24 29.72 -10.65
N ASN A 101 7.29 30.49 -10.31
CA ASN A 101 8.61 30.46 -10.95
C ASN A 101 9.62 29.47 -10.31
N GLY A 102 9.19 28.61 -9.37
CA GLY A 102 10.04 27.61 -8.72
C GLY A 102 10.95 28.16 -7.60
N LYS A 103 10.82 29.43 -7.20
CA LYS A 103 11.52 29.98 -6.02
C LYS A 103 10.64 29.90 -4.79
N LYS A 104 11.21 29.64 -3.60
CA LYS A 104 10.45 29.61 -2.35
C LYS A 104 9.71 30.93 -2.10
N ALA A 105 8.46 30.84 -1.68
CA ALA A 105 7.64 32.00 -1.30
C ALA A 105 7.84 32.32 0.19
N SER A 106 7.56 33.57 0.59
CA SER A 106 7.49 33.95 1.99
C SER A 106 6.04 34.15 2.39
N SER A 107 5.61 33.62 3.54
CA SER A 107 4.28 33.90 4.11
C SER A 107 4.12 35.34 4.64
N THR A 108 5.07 36.25 4.36
CA THR A 108 5.06 37.66 4.80
C THR A 108 5.42 38.67 3.69
N ASP A 109 5.69 38.23 2.46
CA ASP A 109 6.02 39.13 1.33
C ASP A 109 4.98 39.00 0.21
N PRO A 110 4.03 39.96 0.09
CA PRO A 110 2.98 39.92 -0.93
C PRO A 110 3.48 39.83 -2.37
N ASN A 111 4.72 40.26 -2.64
CA ASN A 111 5.33 40.19 -3.98
C ASN A 111 5.72 38.76 -4.37
N ARG A 112 5.63 37.79 -3.45
CA ARG A 112 5.88 36.35 -3.69
C ARG A 112 4.59 35.52 -3.74
N TRP A 113 3.43 36.17 -3.75
CA TRP A 113 2.12 35.55 -3.92
C TRP A 113 1.56 35.89 -5.30
N THR A 114 0.47 35.24 -5.70
CA THR A 114 -0.19 35.48 -6.98
C THR A 114 -1.72 35.32 -6.87
N ASP A 115 -2.42 35.55 -7.97
CA ASP A 115 -3.85 35.22 -8.09
C ASP A 115 -4.08 33.71 -8.19
N TYR A 116 -5.26 33.29 -7.76
CA TYR A 116 -5.72 31.90 -7.78
C TYR A 116 -5.46 31.19 -9.11
N ARG A 117 -5.88 31.80 -10.22
CA ARG A 117 -5.74 31.24 -11.58
C ARG A 117 -4.28 30.92 -11.90
N THR A 118 -3.38 31.87 -11.66
CA THR A 118 -1.94 31.69 -11.91
C THR A 118 -1.32 30.67 -10.96
N ALA A 119 -1.77 30.62 -9.70
CA ALA A 119 -1.33 29.60 -8.75
C ALA A 119 -1.67 28.19 -9.22
N VAL A 120 -2.92 27.91 -9.59
CA VAL A 120 -3.36 26.55 -9.97
C VAL A 120 -3.04 26.11 -11.40
N THR A 121 -2.81 27.05 -12.34
CA THR A 121 -2.59 26.71 -13.76
C THR A 121 -1.28 25.92 -13.95
N GLY A 122 -1.40 24.60 -14.15
CA GLY A 122 -0.23 23.71 -14.22
C GLY A 122 0.47 23.54 -12.87
N ALA A 123 -0.28 23.55 -11.76
CA ALA A 123 0.18 23.00 -10.48
C ALA A 123 -0.20 21.52 -10.38
N THR A 124 0.70 20.69 -9.86
CA THR A 124 0.31 19.40 -9.25
C THR A 124 -0.53 19.69 -8.02
N ILE A 125 -1.59 18.90 -7.79
CA ILE A 125 -2.44 18.98 -6.59
C ILE A 125 -2.69 17.55 -6.06
N ASP A 126 -1.83 17.12 -5.15
CA ASP A 126 -1.87 15.84 -4.44
C ASP A 126 -1.15 15.95 -3.07
N ALA A 127 -0.72 14.82 -2.49
CA ALA A 127 -0.02 14.80 -1.20
C ALA A 127 1.44 15.33 -1.26
N SER A 128 2.04 15.37 -2.45
CA SER A 128 3.42 15.80 -2.71
C SER A 128 3.55 17.27 -3.11
N GLY A 129 2.48 17.89 -3.62
CA GLY A 129 2.44 19.32 -3.91
C GLY A 129 1.03 19.82 -4.22
N GLY A 130 0.83 21.12 -4.12
CA GLY A 130 -0.49 21.74 -4.26
C GLY A 130 -0.45 23.26 -4.33
N VAL A 131 -1.61 23.87 -4.08
CA VAL A 131 -1.71 25.31 -3.80
C VAL A 131 -1.98 25.58 -2.32
N GLY A 132 -1.71 26.80 -1.90
CA GLY A 132 -1.98 27.30 -0.56
C GLY A 132 -2.31 28.78 -0.58
N PHE A 133 -2.91 29.25 0.51
CA PHE A 133 -3.38 30.60 0.70
C PHE A 133 -2.71 31.23 1.91
N VAL A 134 -2.24 32.47 1.78
CA VAL A 134 -1.48 33.19 2.81
C VAL A 134 -2.37 34.13 3.59
N VAL A 135 -2.55 33.88 4.89
CA VAL A 135 -3.26 34.78 5.81
C VAL A 135 -2.32 35.90 6.25
N ASN A 136 -2.75 37.16 6.13
CA ASN A 136 -1.90 38.35 6.27
C ASN A 136 -2.48 39.46 7.17
N GLY A 137 -3.58 39.21 7.88
CA GLY A 137 -4.25 40.18 8.74
C GLY A 137 -5.37 40.99 8.06
N ASP A 138 -5.84 40.58 6.88
CA ASP A 138 -6.98 41.20 6.17
C ASP A 138 -8.37 40.78 6.71
N GLY A 139 -8.40 40.15 7.88
CA GLY A 139 -9.61 39.62 8.51
C GLY A 139 -10.02 38.23 8.03
N ILE A 140 -9.26 37.55 7.18
CA ILE A 140 -9.43 36.11 6.90
C ILE A 140 -8.45 35.29 7.76
N PHE A 141 -8.96 34.24 8.40
CA PHE A 141 -8.13 33.31 9.19
C PHE A 141 -8.51 31.85 8.94
N GLY A 142 -7.57 30.95 9.25
CA GLY A 142 -7.76 29.51 9.22
C GLY A 142 -7.70 28.90 10.63
N ILE A 143 -8.60 27.96 10.92
CA ILE A 143 -8.57 27.08 12.09
C ILE A 143 -8.21 25.68 11.60
N ASP A 144 -7.04 25.17 12.00
CA ASP A 144 -6.55 23.82 11.68
C ASP A 144 -6.94 22.85 12.81
N LEU A 145 -7.69 21.80 12.48
CA LEU A 145 -8.19 20.80 13.41
C LEU A 145 -7.42 19.48 13.20
N ASP A 146 -6.19 19.43 13.71
CA ASP A 146 -5.28 18.29 13.50
C ASP A 146 -5.79 17.04 14.22
N GLY A 147 -5.82 15.92 13.51
CA GLY A 147 -6.20 14.61 14.05
C GLY A 147 -7.68 14.46 14.42
N CYS A 148 -8.57 15.34 13.93
CA CYS A 148 -9.99 15.34 14.29
C CYS A 148 -10.86 14.32 13.53
N TYR A 149 -10.40 13.78 12.40
CA TYR A 149 -11.19 12.95 11.49
C TYR A 149 -10.63 11.53 11.33
N ASN A 150 -11.53 10.55 11.28
CA ASN A 150 -11.22 9.13 11.10
C ASN A 150 -11.56 8.67 9.66
N PRO A 151 -10.59 8.61 8.72
CA PRO A 151 -10.85 8.18 7.34
C PRO A 151 -11.25 6.70 7.19
N LYS A 152 -11.14 5.89 8.26
CA LYS A 152 -11.64 4.49 8.27
C LYS A 152 -13.12 4.41 8.62
N THR A 153 -13.61 5.23 9.54
CA THR A 153 -15.00 5.16 10.05
C THR A 153 -15.88 6.33 9.64
N GLY A 154 -15.36 7.34 8.95
CA GLY A 154 -16.09 8.56 8.57
C GLY A 154 -16.52 9.41 9.77
N LYS A 155 -15.90 9.23 10.95
CA LYS A 155 -16.26 9.95 12.18
C LYS A 155 -15.36 11.16 12.40
N ILE A 156 -15.92 12.20 13.00
CA ILE A 156 -15.19 13.35 13.53
C ILE A 156 -15.18 13.24 15.06
N ALA A 157 -14.21 13.86 15.71
CA ALA A 157 -14.18 13.99 17.16
C ALA A 157 -15.15 15.10 17.63
N GLU A 158 -15.89 14.87 18.71
CA GLU A 158 -16.95 15.76 19.21
C GLU A 158 -16.49 17.21 19.45
N TRP A 159 -15.21 17.41 19.82
CA TRP A 159 -14.63 18.74 19.98
C TRP A 159 -14.47 19.51 18.67
N ALA A 160 -14.25 18.82 17.55
CA ALA A 160 -14.13 19.43 16.23
C ALA A 160 -15.50 19.66 15.59
N GLU A 161 -16.45 18.72 15.75
CA GLU A 161 -17.86 18.93 15.35
C GLU A 161 -18.41 20.22 15.98
N ARG A 162 -18.20 20.41 17.29
CA ARG A 162 -18.56 21.65 18.01
C ARG A 162 -17.96 22.93 17.43
N ILE A 163 -16.73 22.90 16.91
CA ILE A 163 -16.09 24.07 16.28
C ILE A 163 -16.69 24.31 14.89
N ILE A 164 -16.87 23.27 14.09
CA ILE A 164 -17.42 23.34 12.74
C ILE A 164 -18.88 23.85 12.79
N ASP A 165 -19.71 23.30 13.68
CA ASP A 165 -21.10 23.71 13.91
C ASP A 165 -21.26 25.12 14.47
N ALA A 166 -20.24 25.65 15.15
CA ALA A 166 -20.23 27.02 15.67
C ALA A 166 -19.76 28.03 14.61
N CYS A 167 -18.79 27.65 13.77
CA CYS A 167 -18.27 28.50 12.70
C CYS A 167 -19.21 28.56 11.47
N LYS A 168 -19.82 27.42 11.08
CA LYS A 168 -20.71 27.27 9.91
C LYS A 168 -20.14 27.84 8.59
N SER A 169 -18.82 27.83 8.48
CA SER A 169 -18.06 28.46 7.41
C SER A 169 -17.26 27.39 6.64
N TYR A 170 -16.74 27.77 5.47
CA TYR A 170 -16.07 26.87 4.54
C TYR A 170 -15.04 25.98 5.24
N THR A 171 -15.27 24.67 5.15
CA THR A 171 -14.46 23.66 5.81
C THR A 171 -13.95 22.68 4.77
N GLU A 172 -12.66 22.38 4.75
CA GLU A 172 -12.02 21.45 3.80
C GLU A 172 -11.23 20.34 4.53
N TYR A 173 -11.10 19.18 3.89
CA TYR A 173 -10.15 18.14 4.34
C TYR A 173 -8.71 18.59 4.10
N THR A 174 -7.86 18.50 5.12
CA THR A 174 -6.44 18.85 4.98
C THR A 174 -5.67 17.73 4.26
N PRO A 175 -4.48 18.00 3.66
CA PRO A 175 -3.66 16.98 3.00
C PRO A 175 -2.99 15.96 3.96
N SER A 176 -3.53 15.78 5.17
CA SER A 176 -3.18 14.70 6.10
C SER A 176 -4.24 13.60 6.16
N GLU A 177 -5.38 13.78 5.48
CA GLU A 177 -6.59 12.93 5.51
C GLU A 177 -7.16 12.62 6.91
N THR A 178 -6.65 13.29 7.95
CA THR A 178 -6.99 13.06 9.37
C THR A 178 -7.32 14.34 10.13
N GLY A 179 -7.14 15.51 9.51
CA GLY A 179 -7.56 16.81 10.03
C GLY A 179 -8.44 17.60 9.05
N LEU A 180 -9.30 18.44 9.59
CA LEU A 180 -10.16 19.38 8.86
C LEU A 180 -9.65 20.81 9.06
N ARG A 181 -9.93 21.71 8.11
CA ARG A 181 -9.59 23.14 8.23
C ARG A 181 -10.82 24.01 7.98
N VAL A 182 -11.14 24.88 8.94
CA VAL A 182 -12.21 25.87 8.82
C VAL A 182 -11.61 27.21 8.41
N TRP A 183 -12.14 27.82 7.35
CA TRP A 183 -11.81 29.16 6.89
C TRP A 183 -12.92 30.13 7.29
N ALA A 184 -12.60 31.23 7.96
CA ALA A 184 -13.60 32.18 8.47
C ALA A 184 -13.11 33.64 8.42
N ARG A 185 -14.04 34.58 8.62
CA ARG A 185 -13.79 36.02 8.71
C ARG A 185 -13.97 36.55 10.14
N GLY A 186 -13.11 37.48 10.54
CA GLY A 186 -13.16 38.18 11.83
C GLY A 186 -11.78 38.66 12.29
N VAL A 187 -11.69 39.09 13.55
CA VAL A 187 -10.43 39.53 14.20
C VAL A 187 -10.18 38.65 15.43
N LEU A 188 -9.04 37.97 15.54
CA LEU A 188 -8.80 37.05 16.65
C LEU A 188 -8.34 37.79 17.92
N PRO A 189 -8.84 37.42 19.11
CA PRO A 189 -8.30 37.91 20.38
C PRO A 189 -6.79 37.63 20.50
N ALA A 190 -6.04 38.53 21.13
CA ALA A 190 -4.62 38.33 21.42
C ALA A 190 -4.41 37.17 22.42
N GLY A 191 -3.43 36.31 22.19
CA GLY A 191 -3.10 35.20 23.10
C GLY A 191 -2.51 33.98 22.39
N LEU A 192 -2.85 32.79 22.89
CA LEU A 192 -2.52 31.51 22.27
C LEU A 192 -3.01 31.43 20.82
N ARG A 193 -2.26 30.68 20.00
CA ARG A 193 -2.57 30.32 18.61
C ARG A 193 -2.48 28.80 18.36
N VAL A 194 -2.16 28.02 19.40
CA VAL A 194 -2.02 26.56 19.37
C VAL A 194 -2.56 25.97 20.67
N PHE A 195 -3.46 25.00 20.57
CA PHE A 195 -4.14 24.31 21.66
C PHE A 195 -3.93 22.80 21.51
N ASN A 196 -2.92 22.26 22.17
CA ASN A 196 -2.69 20.80 22.18
C ASN A 196 -3.75 20.12 23.06
N LEU A 197 -4.33 19.03 22.55
CA LEU A 197 -5.35 18.22 23.23
C LEU A 197 -4.79 16.84 23.57
N ASP A 198 -5.56 16.03 24.31
CA ASP A 198 -5.22 14.63 24.53
C ASP A 198 -5.25 13.84 23.20
N PRO A 199 -4.17 13.13 22.80
CA PRO A 199 -4.20 12.22 21.66
C PRO A 199 -5.34 11.19 21.72
N ALA A 200 -5.83 10.83 22.92
CA ALA A 200 -6.95 9.93 23.10
C ALA A 200 -8.32 10.49 22.65
N VAL A 201 -8.45 11.81 22.44
CA VAL A 201 -9.69 12.44 21.92
C VAL A 201 -9.65 12.72 20.41
N GLY A 202 -8.74 12.08 19.68
CA GLY A 202 -8.65 12.18 18.22
C GLY A 202 -8.20 10.87 17.56
N TYR A 203 -7.83 10.98 16.29
CA TYR A 203 -7.54 9.84 15.40
C TYR A 203 -6.19 9.94 14.66
N GLY A 204 -5.49 11.07 14.76
CA GLY A 204 -4.18 11.29 14.14
C GLY A 204 -3.01 11.25 15.14
N GLU A 205 -1.77 11.20 14.64
CA GLU A 205 -0.53 11.18 15.47
C GLU A 205 -0.37 12.42 16.38
N LYS A 206 -1.04 13.52 16.00
CA LYS A 206 -1.06 14.80 16.72
C LYS A 206 -2.51 15.26 16.77
N VAL A 207 -3.00 15.58 17.97
CA VAL A 207 -4.36 16.09 18.18
C VAL A 207 -4.25 17.47 18.81
N LYS A 208 -4.55 18.51 18.02
CA LYS A 208 -4.41 19.92 18.42
C LYS A 208 -5.30 20.80 17.56
N ILE A 209 -5.56 22.00 18.03
CA ILE A 209 -6.15 23.09 17.25
C ILE A 209 -5.08 24.16 17.02
N GLU A 210 -4.86 24.59 15.79
CA GLU A 210 -4.08 25.80 15.48
C GLU A 210 -5.00 26.86 14.86
N ILE A 211 -4.75 28.13 15.14
CA ILE A 211 -5.56 29.23 14.59
C ILE A 211 -4.64 30.41 14.23
N TYR A 212 -4.71 30.89 13.00
CA TYR A 212 -3.84 31.97 12.52
C TYR A 212 -4.55 32.89 11.51
N GLU A 213 -4.39 34.20 11.73
CA GLU A 213 -4.88 35.29 10.87
C GLU A 213 -3.77 36.00 10.07
N HIS A 214 -2.49 35.79 10.43
CA HIS A 214 -1.36 36.51 9.84
C HIS A 214 -0.07 35.66 9.75
N SER A 215 0.83 36.05 8.86
CA SER A 215 2.22 35.55 8.71
C SER A 215 2.35 34.03 8.53
N ARG A 216 1.28 33.36 8.08
CA ARG A 216 1.21 31.92 7.82
C ARG A 216 0.60 31.70 6.45
N TYR A 217 0.91 30.54 5.87
CA TYR A 217 0.12 30.00 4.77
C TYR A 217 -0.50 28.69 5.23
N PHE A 218 -1.70 28.42 4.73
CA PHE A 218 -2.34 27.12 4.84
C PHE A 218 -2.36 26.49 3.45
N THR A 219 -2.28 25.17 3.37
CA THR A 219 -2.59 24.45 2.13
C THR A 219 -4.06 24.59 1.79
N VAL A 220 -4.43 24.55 0.52
CA VAL A 220 -5.84 24.47 0.10
C VAL A 220 -5.98 23.22 -0.75
N THR A 221 -6.91 22.35 -0.40
CA THR A 221 -7.23 21.11 -1.13
C THR A 221 -8.45 21.30 -2.01
N GLY A 222 -9.38 22.18 -1.61
CA GLY A 222 -10.68 22.31 -2.24
C GLY A 222 -11.62 21.13 -1.97
N ASP A 223 -11.22 20.17 -1.14
CA ASP A 223 -12.05 19.00 -0.80
C ASP A 223 -13.04 19.38 0.31
N ALA A 224 -14.14 19.99 -0.11
CA ALA A 224 -15.12 20.60 0.79
C ALA A 224 -15.82 19.56 1.66
N PHE A 225 -15.87 19.82 2.97
CA PHE A 225 -16.54 18.96 3.94
C PHE A 225 -18.08 19.02 3.83
N PHE A 226 -18.61 20.19 3.45
CA PHE A 226 -20.02 20.42 3.16
C PHE A 226 -20.21 20.82 1.69
N GLU A 227 -21.30 20.36 1.08
CA GLU A 227 -21.76 20.87 -0.22
C GLU A 227 -22.25 22.33 -0.05
N GLU A 228 -21.66 23.25 -0.81
CA GLU A 228 -21.89 24.72 -0.78
C GLU A 228 -21.71 25.42 0.60
N SER A 229 -20.50 25.94 0.87
CA SER A 229 -20.24 26.81 2.03
C SER A 229 -19.35 28.01 1.66
N GLY A 230 -19.70 29.20 2.17
CA GLY A 230 -18.96 30.45 2.00
C GLY A 230 -17.91 30.70 3.09
N ILE A 231 -17.20 31.83 3.02
CA ILE A 231 -16.41 32.32 4.18
C ILE A 231 -17.28 33.31 4.93
N GLU A 232 -17.84 32.83 6.04
CA GLU A 232 -18.74 33.56 6.91
C GLU A 232 -17.96 34.38 7.96
N GLU A 233 -18.59 35.44 8.45
CA GLU A 233 -18.08 36.25 9.56
C GLU A 233 -18.62 35.70 10.89
N ILE A 234 -17.72 35.43 11.84
CA ILE A 234 -18.06 34.66 13.05
C ILE A 234 -17.68 35.42 14.33
N ASP A 235 -18.34 35.09 15.45
CA ASP A 235 -17.95 35.58 16.78
C ASP A 235 -16.62 34.94 17.20
N THR A 236 -15.53 35.63 16.87
CA THR A 236 -14.17 35.18 17.19
C THR A 236 -13.91 35.12 18.69
N ALA A 237 -14.62 35.88 19.52
CA ALA A 237 -14.45 35.83 20.98
C ALA A 237 -15.10 34.56 21.55
N ALA A 238 -16.33 34.22 21.11
CA ALA A 238 -17.01 32.99 21.49
C ALA A 238 -16.26 31.74 21.02
N ILE A 239 -15.78 31.73 19.77
CA ILE A 239 -14.95 30.63 19.24
C ILE A 239 -13.63 30.52 20.02
N TYR A 240 -12.95 31.63 20.29
CA TYR A 240 -11.68 31.61 21.03
C TYR A 240 -11.84 31.10 22.46
N GLN A 241 -12.91 31.49 23.15
CA GLN A 241 -13.27 30.91 24.45
C GLN A 241 -13.57 29.41 24.33
N MET A 242 -14.27 28.97 23.28
CA MET A 242 -14.53 27.56 23.04
C MET A 242 -13.24 26.73 22.84
N LEU A 243 -12.20 27.28 22.19
CA LEU A 243 -10.91 26.61 22.06
C LEU A 243 -10.21 26.45 23.43
N HIS A 244 -10.33 27.47 24.29
CA HIS A 244 -9.85 27.40 25.68
C HIS A 244 -10.63 26.35 26.50
N ASP A 245 -11.96 26.31 26.37
CA ASP A 245 -12.82 25.35 27.08
C ASP A 245 -12.58 23.91 26.63
N ILE A 246 -12.44 23.68 25.31
CA ILE A 246 -12.09 22.37 24.74
C ILE A 246 -10.73 21.90 25.26
N ARG A 247 -9.73 22.80 25.33
CA ARG A 247 -8.41 22.47 25.91
C ARG A 247 -8.48 22.20 27.42
N ALA A 248 -9.41 22.83 28.15
CA ALA A 248 -9.62 22.55 29.57
C ALA A 248 -10.38 21.23 29.80
N GLN A 249 -11.26 20.83 28.88
CA GLN A 249 -12.00 19.56 28.90
C GLN A 249 -11.13 18.37 28.45
N HIS A 250 -10.22 18.59 27.50
CA HIS A 250 -9.33 17.58 26.93
C HIS A 250 -7.87 18.04 26.99
N PRO A 251 -7.31 18.28 28.20
CA PRO A 251 -5.94 18.75 28.33
C PRO A 251 -4.99 17.69 27.77
N ALA A 252 -4.11 18.09 26.84
CA ALA A 252 -3.00 17.24 26.42
C ALA A 252 -2.31 16.66 27.66
N PRO A 253 -2.09 15.34 27.75
CA PRO A 253 -1.56 14.71 28.94
C PRO A 253 -0.27 15.45 29.31
N VAL A 254 -0.21 15.93 30.56
CA VAL A 254 1.01 16.48 31.14
C VAL A 254 1.98 15.32 31.16
N ASN A 255 2.78 15.25 30.09
CA ASN A 255 3.53 14.08 29.73
C ASN A 255 4.38 13.73 30.94
N GLN A 256 4.29 12.50 31.47
CA GLN A 256 5.14 12.16 32.60
C GLN A 256 6.61 12.18 32.16
N LYS A 257 6.92 11.94 30.88
CA LYS A 257 8.21 12.30 30.24
C LYS A 257 8.47 13.82 30.05
N THR A 258 7.69 14.69 30.68
CA THR A 258 7.87 16.15 30.82
C THR A 258 7.82 16.57 32.28
N ALA A 259 6.93 16.00 33.13
CA ALA A 259 6.96 16.19 34.57
C ALA A 259 8.19 15.51 35.23
N GLU A 260 8.46 14.27 34.86
CA GLU A 260 9.68 13.52 35.20
C GLU A 260 10.89 14.01 34.39
N LYS A 261 10.72 14.72 33.25
CA LYS A 261 11.84 15.52 32.68
C LYS A 261 12.04 16.87 33.36
N SER A 262 11.07 17.44 34.07
CA SER A 262 11.32 18.60 34.94
C SER A 262 11.91 18.19 36.30
N ALA A 263 11.61 16.96 36.76
CA ALA A 263 12.16 16.38 38.00
C ALA A 263 13.46 15.56 37.78
N ALA A 264 13.75 15.07 36.56
CA ALA A 264 15.02 14.45 36.18
C ALA A 264 15.83 15.30 35.17
N ALA A 265 15.43 16.57 34.97
CA ALA A 265 16.37 17.65 34.69
C ALA A 265 16.71 18.39 36.00
N ASP A 266 16.81 17.62 37.09
CA ASP A 266 17.36 18.01 38.39
C ASP A 266 18.64 17.18 38.68
N ASP A 267 19.41 16.89 37.63
CA ASP A 267 20.84 16.62 37.75
C ASP A 267 21.59 17.17 36.52
N THR A 268 22.86 17.46 36.76
CA THR A 268 23.76 18.32 36.02
C THR A 268 24.36 17.68 34.76
N THR A 269 24.38 18.44 33.65
CA THR A 269 25.35 18.38 32.52
C THR A 269 25.57 17.04 31.76
N GLY A 270 25.63 17.01 30.43
CA GLY A 270 25.51 18.08 29.44
C GLY A 270 26.10 17.65 28.08
N VAL A 271 25.82 18.42 27.02
CA VAL A 271 26.43 18.21 25.69
C VAL A 271 27.97 18.21 25.81
N GLN A 272 28.63 17.14 25.37
CA GLN A 272 30.08 16.99 25.48
C GLN A 272 30.83 17.71 24.35
N ILE A 273 32.07 18.11 24.62
CA ILE A 273 33.00 18.64 23.61
C ILE A 273 33.80 17.47 23.05
N VAL A 274 33.81 17.33 21.73
CA VAL A 274 34.59 16.29 21.03
C VAL A 274 35.93 16.90 20.61
N TYR A 275 37.00 16.56 21.31
CA TYR A 275 38.37 16.95 20.94
C TYR A 275 38.96 15.98 19.90
N ALA A 276 39.86 16.48 19.05
CA ALA A 276 40.61 15.64 18.10
C ALA A 276 41.62 14.72 18.84
N PRO A 277 41.93 13.52 18.31
CA PRO A 277 42.83 12.57 18.95
C PRO A 277 44.21 13.19 19.27
N GLY A 278 44.62 13.11 20.54
CA GLY A 278 45.90 13.66 21.02
C GLY A 278 45.87 15.12 21.51
N SER A 279 44.71 15.80 21.49
CA SER A 279 44.59 17.14 22.09
C SER A 279 44.53 17.08 23.61
N ASN A 280 45.47 17.74 24.29
CA ASN A 280 45.49 17.92 25.75
C ASN A 280 44.93 19.29 26.22
N ILE A 281 44.30 20.06 25.32
CA ILE A 281 43.84 21.43 25.61
C ILE A 281 42.34 21.42 25.92
N LYS A 282 41.99 21.69 27.19
CA LYS A 282 40.60 21.95 27.59
C LYS A 282 40.16 23.35 27.12
N ILE A 283 38.98 23.42 26.52
CA ILE A 283 38.36 24.66 26.02
C ILE A 283 36.88 24.64 26.38
N ASP A 284 36.32 25.75 26.86
CA ASP A 284 34.90 25.83 27.18
C ASP A 284 34.01 26.08 25.94
N LYS A 285 32.70 25.89 26.11
CA LYS A 285 31.71 26.10 25.03
C LYS A 285 31.66 27.55 24.54
N HIS A 286 31.91 28.53 25.40
CA HIS A 286 31.90 29.94 25.03
C HIS A 286 33.03 30.22 24.03
N ALA A 287 34.24 29.73 24.30
CA ALA A 287 35.39 29.82 23.44
C ALA A 287 35.24 29.08 22.09
N ILE A 288 34.38 28.06 22.00
CA ILE A 288 34.00 27.37 20.76
C ILE A 288 32.94 28.17 19.98
N PHE A 289 31.89 28.67 20.64
CA PHE A 289 30.86 29.48 19.96
C PHE A 289 31.36 30.86 19.52
N MET A 290 32.29 31.48 20.25
CA MET A 290 32.84 32.81 19.92
C MET A 290 33.95 32.79 18.87
N ARG A 291 34.53 31.62 18.52
CA ARG A 291 35.71 31.53 17.63
C ARG A 291 35.69 30.36 16.65
N GLY A 292 34.76 29.43 16.79
CA GLY A 292 34.59 28.29 15.88
C GLY A 292 33.88 28.69 14.59
N GLN A 293 33.74 27.70 13.71
CA GLN A 293 33.02 27.81 12.45
C GLN A 293 31.85 26.83 12.46
N VAL A 294 30.70 27.24 11.91
CA VAL A 294 29.53 26.37 11.75
C VAL A 294 29.82 25.38 10.63
N VAL A 295 29.91 24.10 10.97
CA VAL A 295 30.09 23.00 10.01
C VAL A 295 28.71 22.38 9.74
N LYS A 296 28.44 22.13 8.46
CA LYS A 296 27.20 21.50 7.98
C LYS A 296 27.55 20.20 7.24
N ASP A 297 27.73 19.13 7.99
CA ASP A 297 27.45 17.79 7.48
C ASP A 297 26.02 17.38 7.88
N GLY A 298 25.53 16.27 7.34
CA GLY A 298 24.14 15.83 7.52
C GLY A 298 23.83 15.18 8.87
N SER A 299 24.74 15.21 9.86
CA SER A 299 24.54 14.53 11.15
C SER A 299 24.05 15.42 12.29
N GLY A 300 23.93 16.73 12.09
CA GLY A 300 23.37 17.68 13.06
C GLY A 300 23.80 19.13 12.81
N PHE A 301 23.74 19.95 13.85
CA PHE A 301 24.28 21.30 13.85
C PHE A 301 25.59 21.35 14.65
N HIS A 302 26.72 21.60 13.96
CA HIS A 302 28.05 21.53 14.55
C HIS A 302 28.74 22.89 14.57
N VAL A 303 29.42 23.20 15.67
CA VAL A 303 30.37 24.33 15.75
C VAL A 303 31.73 23.78 16.11
N THR A 304 32.71 24.05 15.24
CA THR A 304 34.05 23.46 15.29
C THR A 304 35.11 24.55 15.40
N LEU A 305 35.97 24.44 16.41
CA LEU A 305 37.14 25.29 16.58
C LEU A 305 38.34 24.66 15.87
N ASN A 306 38.94 25.43 14.96
CA ASN A 306 40.09 25.02 14.14
C ASN A 306 41.39 25.60 14.70
N ASN A 307 42.51 24.89 14.49
CA ASN A 307 43.83 25.37 14.83
C ASN A 307 44.34 26.39 13.76
N LYS A 308 45.58 26.90 13.92
CA LYS A 308 46.17 27.88 12.98
C LYS A 308 46.39 27.32 11.57
N ASP A 309 46.44 26.00 11.42
CA ASP A 309 46.67 25.28 10.16
C ASP A 309 45.35 24.83 9.50
N GLY A 310 44.20 25.24 10.06
CA GLY A 310 42.86 24.92 9.55
C GLY A 310 42.29 23.58 10.02
N LEU A 311 43.00 22.82 10.85
CA LEU A 311 42.55 21.52 11.34
C LEU A 311 41.58 21.66 12.52
N ALA A 312 40.43 20.99 12.43
CA ALA A 312 39.45 20.86 13.50
C ALA A 312 40.06 20.18 14.74
N PHE A 313 39.91 20.79 15.92
CA PHE A 313 40.45 20.21 17.17
C PHE A 313 39.49 20.20 18.37
N ALA A 314 38.37 20.92 18.32
CA ALA A 314 37.27 20.82 19.28
C ALA A 314 35.92 21.12 18.62
N THR A 315 34.95 20.21 18.73
CA THR A 315 33.60 20.36 18.14
C THR A 315 32.50 20.20 19.19
N VAL A 316 31.42 20.98 19.04
CA VAL A 316 30.18 20.87 19.80
C VAL A 316 29.02 20.63 18.84
N THR A 317 28.16 19.67 19.16
CA THR A 317 27.00 19.26 18.34
C THR A 317 25.69 19.51 19.07
N TYR A 318 24.70 20.05 18.36
CA TYR A 318 23.30 20.12 18.78
C TYR A 318 22.40 19.50 17.69
N PRO A 319 21.17 19.04 17.99
CA PRO A 319 20.27 18.53 16.97
C PRO A 319 19.94 19.61 15.94
N SER A 320 19.50 20.79 16.42
CA SER A 320 19.23 21.96 15.57
C SER A 320 20.03 23.20 15.98
N GLN A 321 20.18 24.14 15.04
CA GLN A 321 20.74 25.47 15.34
C GLN A 321 19.94 26.22 16.42
N SER A 322 18.63 26.00 16.54
CA SER A 322 17.82 26.73 17.53
C SER A 322 18.09 26.26 18.96
N GLU A 323 18.55 25.02 19.14
CA GLU A 323 19.01 24.50 20.44
C GLU A 323 20.46 24.90 20.72
N ALA A 324 21.29 25.06 19.68
CA ALA A 324 22.60 25.71 19.83
C ALA A 324 22.46 27.17 20.27
N ASP A 325 21.53 27.93 19.65
CA ASP A 325 21.21 29.31 20.03
C ASP A 325 20.83 29.38 21.54
N LEU A 326 19.90 28.54 22.01
CA LEU A 326 19.51 28.48 23.42
C LEU A 326 20.64 27.97 24.33
N GLY A 327 21.42 26.99 23.87
CA GLY A 327 22.55 26.43 24.60
C GLY A 327 23.66 27.44 24.83
N PHE A 328 23.93 28.30 23.84
CA PHE A 328 24.90 29.38 23.98
C PHE A 328 24.33 30.58 24.74
N ALA A 329 23.07 30.96 24.53
CA ALA A 329 22.41 32.01 25.33
C ALA A 329 22.41 31.65 26.83
N THR A 330 22.21 30.38 27.19
CA THR A 330 22.34 29.90 28.58
C THR A 330 23.79 30.02 29.10
N VAL A 331 24.81 29.82 28.26
CA VAL A 331 26.22 30.04 28.63
C VAL A 331 26.50 31.53 28.83
N LEU A 332 25.98 32.42 27.98
CA LEU A 332 26.10 33.87 28.15
C LEU A 332 25.35 34.36 29.39
N ALA A 333 24.18 33.80 29.72
CA ALA A 333 23.45 34.07 30.96
C ALA A 333 24.25 33.69 32.23
N LEU A 334 25.15 32.70 32.14
CA LEU A 334 26.06 32.34 33.22
C LEU A 334 27.30 33.25 33.30
N ILE A 335 27.75 33.81 32.17
CA ILE A 335 28.94 34.68 32.08
C ILE A 335 28.61 36.12 32.48
N HIS A 336 27.49 36.65 32.02
CA HIS A 336 27.07 38.04 32.20
C HIS A 336 26.10 38.25 33.38
N ASP A 337 26.01 37.27 34.28
CA ASP A 337 25.10 37.21 35.44
C ASP A 337 23.59 37.43 35.13
N GLY A 338 23.20 37.37 33.85
CA GLY A 338 21.83 37.59 33.36
C GLY A 338 21.57 38.98 32.78
N ASP A 339 22.62 39.79 32.59
CA ASP A 339 22.56 41.05 31.86
C ASP A 339 22.24 40.80 30.38
N VAL A 340 20.98 41.07 30.01
CA VAL A 340 20.43 40.77 28.67
C VAL A 340 21.13 41.57 27.56
N ASP A 341 21.55 42.80 27.84
CA ASP A 341 22.22 43.64 26.86
C ASP A 341 23.61 43.05 26.53
N LYS A 342 24.40 42.69 27.55
CA LYS A 342 25.69 41.99 27.34
C LYS A 342 25.52 40.61 26.69
N MET A 343 24.44 39.90 27.02
CA MET A 343 24.10 38.63 26.38
C MET A 343 23.78 38.80 24.88
N ASP A 344 23.07 39.85 24.48
CA ASP A 344 22.81 40.13 23.05
C ASP A 344 24.09 40.55 22.33
N ASP A 345 24.85 41.44 22.95
CA ASP A 345 26.09 41.98 22.42
C ASP A 345 27.11 40.87 22.11
N ASP A 346 27.30 39.89 23.00
CA ASP A 346 28.19 38.75 22.75
C ASP A 346 27.55 37.64 21.89
N PHE A 347 26.23 37.47 21.89
CA PHE A 347 25.57 36.55 20.94
C PHE A 347 25.80 37.01 19.50
N ARG A 348 25.70 38.32 19.25
CA ARG A 348 25.96 38.98 17.95
C ARG A 348 27.40 38.83 17.45
N LYS A 349 28.36 38.66 18.36
CA LYS A 349 29.79 38.44 18.04
C LYS A 349 30.13 36.97 17.76
N SER A 350 29.19 36.05 17.95
CA SER A 350 29.42 34.60 17.89
C SER A 350 29.18 33.98 16.51
N ALA A 351 29.70 32.76 16.31
CA ALA A 351 29.47 31.93 15.13
C ALA A 351 28.00 31.50 14.92
N LEU A 352 27.12 31.72 15.90
CA LEU A 352 25.68 31.42 15.78
C LEU A 352 24.87 32.57 15.19
N TYR A 353 25.42 33.79 15.17
CA TYR A 353 24.69 34.99 14.75
C TYR A 353 24.19 34.91 13.31
N ARG A 354 22.97 35.43 13.10
CA ARG A 354 22.23 35.41 11.83
C ARG A 354 21.01 36.32 11.91
N GLU A 355 20.47 36.73 10.76
CA GLU A 355 19.25 37.54 10.59
C GLU A 355 18.04 37.09 11.45
N LYS A 356 17.87 35.78 11.72
CA LYS A 356 16.81 35.27 12.62
C LYS A 356 16.87 35.88 14.03
N TRP A 357 18.04 36.34 14.47
CA TRP A 357 18.27 36.93 15.79
C TRP A 357 17.74 38.36 15.94
N GLU A 358 17.49 39.06 14.82
CA GLU A 358 16.83 40.38 14.87
C GLU A 358 15.34 40.29 15.18
N ARG A 359 14.74 39.10 15.06
CA ARG A 359 13.37 38.86 15.51
C ARG A 359 13.28 38.95 17.03
N GLU A 360 12.65 40.01 17.51
CA GLU A 360 12.30 40.25 18.91
C GLU A 360 11.62 39.03 19.54
N ASP A 361 10.55 38.49 18.92
CA ASP A 361 9.83 37.29 19.40
C ASP A 361 10.71 36.03 19.56
N TYR A 362 11.81 35.96 18.82
CA TYR A 362 12.77 34.87 18.90
C TYR A 362 13.82 35.12 19.96
N ARG A 363 14.38 36.34 19.99
CA ARG A 363 15.41 36.78 20.93
C ARG A 363 14.89 36.78 22.36
N GLU A 364 13.76 37.44 22.64
CA GLU A 364 13.13 37.48 23.97
C GLU A 364 12.88 36.07 24.50
N ARG A 365 12.14 35.23 23.76
CA ARG A 365 11.82 33.86 24.19
C ARG A 365 13.05 32.97 24.38
N THR A 366 14.16 33.28 23.69
CA THR A 366 15.43 32.56 23.88
C THR A 366 16.13 33.05 25.15
N PHE A 367 16.13 34.35 25.42
CA PHE A 367 16.65 34.92 26.66
C PHE A 367 15.83 34.55 27.90
N THR A 368 14.50 34.58 27.88
CA THR A 368 13.66 34.13 29.02
C THR A 368 14.06 32.74 29.46
N LYS A 369 14.15 31.80 28.51
CA LYS A 369 14.56 30.41 28.79
C LYS A 369 16.02 30.28 29.20
N ALA A 370 16.92 31.08 28.62
CA ALA A 370 18.34 31.10 28.98
C ALA A 370 18.58 31.67 30.39
N LEU A 371 17.75 32.63 30.84
CA LEU A 371 17.78 33.18 32.19
C LEU A 371 17.19 32.19 33.20
N GLU A 372 16.02 31.61 32.93
CA GLU A 372 15.40 30.53 33.73
C GLU A 372 16.39 29.35 33.94
N THR A 373 17.00 28.89 32.85
CA THR A 373 17.98 27.80 32.85
C THR A 373 19.30 28.24 33.49
N GLY A 374 19.73 29.48 33.26
CA GLY A 374 20.95 30.05 33.84
C GLY A 374 20.87 30.21 35.35
N GLU A 375 19.74 30.68 35.88
CA GLU A 375 19.47 30.72 37.32
C GLU A 375 19.45 29.32 37.93
N LYS A 376 18.78 28.36 37.29
CA LYS A 376 18.77 26.96 37.75
C LYS A 376 20.19 26.39 37.80
N ILE A 377 20.98 26.58 36.74
CA ILE A 377 22.38 26.14 36.71
C ILE A 377 23.26 26.90 37.72
N ARG A 378 23.02 28.19 38.03
CA ARG A 378 23.76 28.88 39.12
C ARG A 378 23.46 28.27 40.49
N LYS A 379 22.23 27.83 40.73
CA LYS A 379 21.82 27.14 41.97
C LYS A 379 22.44 25.73 42.07
N GLU A 380 22.64 25.04 40.95
CA GLU A 380 23.27 23.70 40.89
C GLU A 380 24.81 23.71 40.88
N LYS A 381 25.45 24.61 40.12
CA LYS A 381 26.92 24.61 39.88
C LYS A 381 27.78 24.93 41.10
N VAL A 382 27.18 25.21 42.24
CA VAL A 382 27.87 25.26 43.53
C VAL A 382 28.46 23.88 43.93
N LEU A 383 28.03 22.78 43.29
CA LEU A 383 28.26 21.42 43.78
C LEU A 383 29.41 20.59 43.14
N THR A 384 29.56 20.45 41.80
CA THR A 384 30.61 19.54 41.23
C THR A 384 31.07 19.80 39.78
N VAL A 385 32.23 19.22 39.35
CA VAL A 385 32.91 19.45 38.04
C VAL A 385 33.76 18.24 37.55
N GLN A 386 33.75 17.86 36.24
CA GLN A 386 34.89 17.46 35.33
C GLN A 386 34.44 16.63 34.06
N GLU A 387 35.38 16.09 33.24
CA GLU A 387 35.27 15.92 31.75
C GLU A 387 35.83 14.59 31.12
N PRO A 388 35.57 14.29 29.80
CA PRO A 388 35.87 13.01 29.08
C PRO A 388 37.02 13.08 28.03
N THR A 389 37.24 12.06 27.14
CA THR A 389 37.23 12.14 25.62
C THR A 389 37.37 10.75 24.83
N PRO A 390 37.50 10.58 23.45
CA PRO A 390 36.85 9.46 22.69
C PRO A 390 37.71 8.75 21.55
N SER A 391 37.10 8.02 20.57
CA SER A 391 37.18 8.30 19.08
C SER A 391 37.01 7.12 18.03
N THR A 392 35.86 7.08 17.30
CA THR A 392 35.61 7.13 15.79
C THR A 392 36.23 6.13 14.71
N PRO A 393 35.85 6.14 13.37
CA PRO A 393 35.64 4.92 12.51
C PRO A 393 36.22 5.00 11.03
N THR A 394 35.58 4.43 9.95
CA THR A 394 35.37 4.98 8.54
C THR A 394 34.73 3.96 7.51
N VAL A 395 34.42 4.36 6.24
CA VAL A 395 33.40 3.85 5.23
C VAL A 395 33.92 3.94 3.73
N THR A 396 33.19 3.55 2.63
CA THR A 396 33.03 4.22 1.25
C THR A 396 32.16 3.41 0.19
N VAL A 397 31.83 3.94 -1.03
CA VAL A 397 30.62 3.69 -1.92
C VAL A 397 30.82 3.88 -3.48
N ALA A 398 29.95 3.32 -4.38
CA ALA A 398 29.65 3.65 -5.84
C ALA A 398 28.34 2.91 -6.36
N THR A 399 27.52 3.11 -7.45
CA THR A 399 27.35 3.92 -8.73
C THR A 399 28.01 3.44 -10.07
N SER A 400 27.47 3.47 -11.32
CA SER A 400 26.14 3.62 -12.06
C SER A 400 26.36 3.36 -13.62
N THR A 401 25.54 3.48 -14.72
CA THR A 401 24.15 3.90 -15.15
C THR A 401 23.78 3.45 -16.63
N ASP A 402 22.50 3.54 -17.10
CA ASP A 402 21.91 3.70 -18.50
C ASP A 402 21.99 2.61 -19.66
N THR A 403 21.26 2.58 -20.82
CA THR A 403 19.84 2.90 -21.32
C THR A 403 19.61 2.56 -22.87
N VAL A 404 18.33 2.43 -23.38
CA VAL A 404 17.75 2.42 -24.80
C VAL A 404 17.17 1.12 -25.48
N VAL A 405 15.88 1.22 -25.90
CA VAL A 405 14.90 0.48 -26.80
C VAL A 405 15.44 -0.47 -27.93
N THR A 406 14.84 -1.64 -28.27
CA THR A 406 13.73 -1.88 -29.27
C THR A 406 13.26 -3.37 -29.41
N ALA A 407 12.01 -3.57 -29.89
CA ALA A 407 11.41 -4.77 -30.55
C ALA A 407 10.86 -5.95 -29.70
N LEU A 408 9.70 -6.47 -30.11
CA LEU A 408 9.01 -7.62 -29.51
C LEU A 408 9.11 -8.90 -30.38
N THR A 409 10.06 -9.75 -30.02
CA THR A 409 10.07 -11.21 -30.24
C THR A 409 10.22 -11.88 -28.86
N PRO A 410 9.90 -13.19 -28.69
CA PRO A 410 9.75 -13.78 -27.35
C PRO A 410 11.08 -13.83 -26.59
N SER A 411 11.31 -12.80 -25.77
CA SER A 411 12.52 -12.65 -24.96
C SER A 411 12.39 -13.43 -23.67
N VAL A 412 13.25 -14.41 -23.47
CA VAL A 412 13.66 -14.84 -22.14
C VAL A 412 14.52 -13.71 -21.59
N ILE A 413 13.88 -12.76 -20.88
CA ILE A 413 14.45 -11.45 -20.58
C ILE A 413 15.71 -11.58 -19.71
N PRO A 414 16.89 -11.11 -20.18
CA PRO A 414 18.08 -11.01 -19.34
C PRO A 414 17.93 -9.89 -18.31
N GLY A 415 18.25 -10.18 -17.05
CA GLY A 415 18.22 -9.20 -15.94
C GLY A 415 17.37 -9.64 -14.75
N ASP A 416 17.59 -8.99 -13.61
CA ASP A 416 16.90 -9.26 -12.34
C ASP A 416 15.67 -8.36 -12.12
N GLU A 417 15.43 -7.38 -13.00
CA GLU A 417 14.29 -6.46 -12.91
C GLU A 417 12.97 -7.12 -13.29
N ILE A 418 11.89 -6.65 -12.66
CA ILE A 418 10.51 -7.07 -12.94
C ILE A 418 9.93 -6.21 -14.06
N PRO A 419 9.17 -6.82 -15.01
CA PRO A 419 8.32 -6.14 -15.97
C PRO A 419 7.77 -4.74 -15.62
N ALA A 420 7.36 -3.98 -16.65
CA ALA A 420 6.13 -3.20 -16.56
C ALA A 420 4.92 -4.16 -16.42
N PHE A 421 3.75 -3.67 -16.00
CA PHE A 421 2.50 -4.41 -16.12
C PHE A 421 1.84 -4.03 -17.44
N ASP A 422 1.58 -5.00 -18.31
CA ASP A 422 0.90 -4.74 -19.59
C ASP A 422 -0.61 -4.64 -19.35
N GLU A 423 -1.17 -3.46 -19.56
CA GLU A 423 -2.60 -3.22 -19.36
C GLU A 423 -3.52 -3.96 -20.32
N SER A 424 -3.03 -4.42 -21.48
CA SER A 424 -3.87 -5.14 -22.46
C SER A 424 -4.49 -6.44 -21.91
N ALA A 425 -3.93 -6.97 -20.82
CA ALA A 425 -4.47 -8.10 -20.07
C ALA A 425 -5.81 -7.84 -19.36
N ILE A 426 -6.19 -6.58 -19.14
CA ILE A 426 -7.43 -6.24 -18.44
C ILE A 426 -8.59 -6.16 -19.46
N THR A 427 -9.36 -7.24 -19.58
CA THR A 427 -10.38 -7.44 -20.61
C THR A 427 -11.80 -7.67 -20.06
N GLY A 428 -12.83 -7.34 -20.84
CA GLY A 428 -14.24 -7.53 -20.45
C GLY A 428 -14.62 -6.71 -19.22
N ILE A 429 -15.51 -7.23 -18.37
CA ILE A 429 -16.00 -6.54 -17.17
C ILE A 429 -14.88 -6.08 -16.21
N TYR A 430 -13.71 -6.73 -16.25
CA TYR A 430 -12.56 -6.33 -15.45
C TYR A 430 -11.99 -4.98 -15.90
N ARG A 431 -12.14 -4.59 -17.16
CA ARG A 431 -11.79 -3.25 -17.64
C ARG A 431 -12.68 -2.21 -16.97
N ASP A 432 -14.00 -2.40 -17.06
CA ASP A 432 -14.98 -1.48 -16.50
C ASP A 432 -14.79 -1.30 -14.98
N ILE A 433 -14.59 -2.42 -14.25
CA ILE A 433 -14.30 -2.40 -12.81
C ILE A 433 -13.00 -1.65 -12.50
N VAL A 434 -11.90 -1.94 -13.20
CA VAL A 434 -10.60 -1.30 -12.94
C VAL A 434 -10.62 0.18 -13.31
N ASP A 435 -11.26 0.55 -14.42
CA ASP A 435 -11.40 1.93 -14.85
C ASP A 435 -12.23 2.74 -13.84
N ALA A 436 -13.37 2.22 -13.37
CA ALA A 436 -14.13 2.87 -12.29
C ALA A 436 -13.36 2.94 -10.96
N ALA A 437 -12.58 1.92 -10.61
CA ALA A 437 -11.80 1.89 -9.38
C ALA A 437 -10.59 2.85 -9.40
N THR A 438 -10.01 3.13 -10.58
CA THR A 438 -8.68 3.77 -10.68
C THR A 438 -8.58 5.02 -11.55
N ASN A 439 -9.55 5.34 -12.39
CA ASN A 439 -9.48 6.54 -13.23
C ASN A 439 -9.40 7.81 -12.37
N GLY A 440 -8.44 8.68 -12.67
CA GLY A 440 -8.15 9.88 -11.88
C GLY A 440 -7.43 9.62 -10.55
N THR A 441 -6.94 8.40 -10.29
CA THR A 441 -6.14 8.03 -9.12
C THR A 441 -4.68 7.70 -9.49
N THR A 442 -3.80 7.57 -8.49
CA THR A 442 -2.47 6.97 -8.65
C THR A 442 -2.43 5.46 -8.36
N ILE A 443 -3.59 4.81 -8.17
CA ILE A 443 -3.66 3.40 -7.77
C ILE A 443 -3.16 2.49 -8.92
N PRO A 444 -2.15 1.63 -8.69
CA PRO A 444 -1.67 0.69 -9.69
C PRO A 444 -2.78 -0.25 -10.14
N ARG A 445 -3.10 -0.17 -11.44
CA ARG A 445 -4.28 -0.79 -12.06
C ARG A 445 -4.27 -2.32 -11.97
N GLN A 446 -3.09 -2.92 -11.87
CA GLN A 446 -2.91 -4.33 -11.56
C GLN A 446 -3.43 -4.76 -10.17
N PHE A 447 -3.46 -3.87 -9.16
CA PHE A 447 -4.04 -4.21 -7.84
C PHE A 447 -5.57 -4.16 -7.83
N ALA A 448 -6.18 -3.22 -8.56
CA ALA A 448 -7.62 -3.22 -8.78
C ALA A 448 -8.04 -4.46 -9.60
N PHE A 449 -7.26 -4.83 -10.62
CA PHE A 449 -7.48 -6.05 -11.40
C PHE A 449 -7.38 -7.31 -10.52
N LEU A 450 -6.40 -7.37 -9.61
CA LEU A 450 -6.24 -8.43 -8.62
C LEU A 450 -7.49 -8.57 -7.73
N ALA A 451 -7.97 -7.46 -7.17
CA ALA A 451 -9.16 -7.43 -6.31
C ALA A 451 -10.44 -7.85 -7.05
N ALA A 452 -10.64 -7.37 -8.28
CA ALA A 452 -11.78 -7.73 -9.11
C ALA A 452 -11.78 -9.23 -9.48
N ARG A 453 -10.62 -9.78 -9.87
CA ARG A 453 -10.45 -11.21 -10.16
C ARG A 453 -10.66 -12.10 -8.93
N VAL A 454 -10.21 -11.67 -7.76
CA VAL A 454 -10.49 -12.36 -6.49
C VAL A 454 -11.99 -12.40 -6.21
N TYR A 455 -12.68 -11.28 -6.32
CA TYR A 455 -14.10 -11.17 -5.96
C TYR A 455 -14.98 -12.01 -6.89
N ILE A 456 -14.81 -11.87 -8.21
CA ILE A 456 -15.56 -12.66 -9.20
C ILE A 456 -15.14 -14.14 -9.16
N GLY A 457 -13.86 -14.43 -8.93
CA GLY A 457 -13.36 -15.79 -8.74
C GLY A 457 -14.00 -16.48 -7.54
N ALA A 458 -14.16 -15.76 -6.41
CA ALA A 458 -14.88 -16.26 -5.25
C ALA A 458 -16.37 -16.48 -5.58
N MET A 459 -17.04 -15.59 -6.32
CA MET A 459 -18.44 -15.76 -6.70
C MET A 459 -18.72 -17.08 -7.43
N ILE A 460 -17.81 -17.52 -8.30
CA ILE A 460 -17.94 -18.75 -9.10
C ILE A 460 -17.31 -19.99 -8.43
N ALA A 461 -16.71 -19.83 -7.25
CA ALA A 461 -16.15 -20.91 -6.44
C ALA A 461 -17.16 -22.06 -6.23
N GLY A 462 -16.71 -23.30 -6.42
CA GLY A 462 -17.52 -24.52 -6.36
C GLY A 462 -18.63 -24.67 -7.42
N LYS A 463 -18.85 -23.67 -8.29
CA LYS A 463 -19.99 -23.64 -9.24
C LYS A 463 -19.55 -23.74 -10.69
N ILE A 464 -18.40 -23.13 -11.03
CA ILE A 464 -17.76 -23.27 -12.34
C ILE A 464 -16.57 -24.21 -12.24
N THR A 465 -16.38 -25.01 -13.28
CA THR A 465 -15.23 -25.91 -13.48
C THR A 465 -14.57 -25.61 -14.83
N PHE A 466 -13.29 -25.95 -14.98
CA PHE A 466 -12.50 -25.60 -16.16
C PHE A 466 -11.94 -26.86 -16.83
N GLU A 467 -12.01 -26.93 -18.16
CA GLU A 467 -11.34 -27.96 -18.96
C GLU A 467 -9.82 -27.92 -18.74
N GLY A 468 -9.17 -29.08 -18.73
CA GLY A 468 -7.73 -29.20 -18.46
C GLY A 468 -7.30 -28.96 -16.99
N MET A 469 -8.22 -28.64 -16.07
CA MET A 469 -7.91 -28.40 -14.65
C MET A 469 -8.61 -29.38 -13.71
N GLU A 470 -7.85 -30.00 -12.81
CA GLU A 470 -8.40 -30.88 -11.75
C GLU A 470 -9.04 -30.07 -10.60
N ASP A 471 -8.71 -28.78 -10.46
CA ASP A 471 -9.21 -27.88 -9.42
C ASP A 471 -10.59 -27.30 -9.78
N THR A 472 -11.66 -27.85 -9.19
CA THR A 472 -12.98 -27.19 -9.15
C THR A 472 -12.89 -25.86 -8.38
N SER A 473 -13.49 -24.78 -8.90
CA SER A 473 -13.16 -23.39 -8.53
C SER A 473 -13.00 -23.10 -7.03
N SER A 474 -11.90 -22.44 -6.70
CA SER A 474 -11.31 -22.31 -5.35
C SER A 474 -11.88 -21.16 -4.51
N TYR A 475 -11.58 -21.18 -3.20
CA TYR A 475 -11.62 -20.03 -2.32
C TYR A 475 -10.40 -19.12 -2.57
N TYR A 476 -10.62 -17.80 -2.58
CA TYR A 476 -9.60 -16.80 -2.85
C TYR A 476 -9.25 -16.07 -1.54
N GLY A 477 -7.99 -16.16 -1.12
CA GLY A 477 -7.44 -15.36 -0.02
C GLY A 477 -6.49 -14.30 -0.55
N VAL A 478 -6.46 -13.13 0.08
CA VAL A 478 -5.56 -12.04 -0.33
C VAL A 478 -4.95 -11.36 0.88
N PRO A 479 -3.62 -11.37 1.04
CA PRO A 479 -2.93 -10.33 1.76
C PRO A 479 -2.77 -9.08 0.90
N ILE A 480 -3.34 -7.98 1.40
CA ILE A 480 -3.32 -6.65 0.77
C ILE A 480 -2.80 -5.68 1.82
N GLY A 481 -1.58 -5.19 1.61
CA GLY A 481 -0.86 -4.39 2.60
C GLY A 481 -1.54 -3.06 2.98
N LEU A 482 -1.56 -2.77 4.28
CA LEU A 482 -1.76 -1.47 4.94
C LEU A 482 -2.84 -0.54 4.34
N SER A 483 -3.86 -0.26 5.16
CA SER A 483 -4.72 0.91 4.99
C SER A 483 -3.91 2.19 4.74
N GLY A 484 -4.15 2.89 3.63
CA GLY A 484 -3.41 4.07 3.21
C GLY A 484 -2.35 3.81 2.15
N THR A 485 -1.93 2.55 1.91
CA THR A 485 -1.17 2.22 0.70
C THR A 485 -2.12 1.98 -0.48
N SER A 486 -1.62 2.19 -1.70
CA SER A 486 -2.37 1.98 -2.94
C SER A 486 -2.91 0.54 -3.11
N LYS A 487 -2.38 -0.43 -2.36
CA LYS A 487 -2.88 -1.81 -2.29
C LYS A 487 -4.23 -1.88 -1.56
N GLY A 488 -4.29 -1.45 -0.30
CA GLY A 488 -5.54 -1.44 0.49
C GLY A 488 -6.62 -0.55 -0.11
N LEU A 489 -6.21 0.58 -0.73
CA LEU A 489 -7.13 1.48 -1.42
C LEU A 489 -7.66 0.89 -2.74
N ALA A 490 -6.88 0.07 -3.45
CA ALA A 490 -7.37 -0.68 -4.60
C ALA A 490 -8.47 -1.66 -4.19
N TRP A 491 -8.30 -2.36 -3.05
CA TRP A 491 -9.35 -3.24 -2.52
C TRP A 491 -10.63 -2.46 -2.22
N LYS A 492 -10.56 -1.43 -1.36
CA LYS A 492 -11.72 -0.63 -0.95
C LYS A 492 -12.52 -0.12 -2.16
N ARG A 493 -11.84 0.51 -3.12
CA ARG A 493 -12.48 1.09 -4.31
C ARG A 493 -13.03 0.05 -5.29
N THR A 494 -12.38 -1.11 -5.40
CA THR A 494 -12.83 -2.19 -6.28
C THR A 494 -13.98 -2.99 -5.67
N VAL A 495 -13.94 -3.23 -4.37
CA VAL A 495 -14.80 -4.21 -3.71
C VAL A 495 -15.90 -3.55 -2.91
N ASP A 496 -15.61 -2.52 -2.12
CA ASP A 496 -16.59 -1.90 -1.23
C ASP A 496 -17.39 -0.83 -1.98
N ASP A 497 -16.69 0.06 -2.71
CA ASP A 497 -17.31 1.19 -3.44
C ASP A 497 -17.98 0.77 -4.77
N ILE A 498 -17.69 -0.42 -5.32
CA ILE A 498 -18.25 -0.92 -6.60
C ILE A 498 -19.05 -2.22 -6.42
N LEU A 499 -18.42 -3.30 -5.92
CA LEU A 499 -19.01 -4.64 -5.98
C LEU A 499 -19.91 -4.99 -4.79
N SER A 500 -19.75 -4.31 -3.65
CA SER A 500 -20.38 -4.66 -2.36
C SER A 500 -21.21 -3.52 -1.74
N LEU A 501 -21.59 -2.51 -2.54
CA LEU A 501 -22.40 -1.35 -2.11
C LEU A 501 -23.59 -1.78 -1.23
N PRO A 502 -23.90 -1.11 -0.09
CA PRO A 502 -24.80 -1.68 0.94
C PRO A 502 -26.20 -2.10 0.47
N ASN A 503 -26.79 -1.40 -0.50
CA ASN A 503 -28.11 -1.70 -1.06
C ASN A 503 -28.09 -2.64 -2.27
N LEU A 504 -26.89 -3.05 -2.72
CA LEU A 504 -26.65 -3.92 -3.87
C LEU A 504 -25.76 -5.13 -3.53
N ALA A 505 -25.30 -5.28 -2.29
CA ALA A 505 -24.18 -6.17 -1.94
C ALA A 505 -24.25 -7.58 -2.59
N LEU A 506 -23.26 -7.89 -3.43
CA LEU A 506 -23.05 -9.24 -3.92
C LEU A 506 -22.71 -10.17 -2.74
N SER A 507 -23.07 -11.45 -2.84
CA SER A 507 -23.14 -12.36 -1.70
C SER A 507 -21.78 -12.89 -1.19
N VAL A 508 -20.69 -12.14 -1.40
CA VAL A 508 -19.33 -12.48 -0.96
C VAL A 508 -19.11 -12.03 0.49
N LYS A 509 -18.85 -12.99 1.38
CA LYS A 509 -18.48 -12.73 2.78
C LYS A 509 -16.97 -12.43 2.87
N ILE A 510 -16.62 -11.15 3.05
CA ILE A 510 -15.24 -10.74 3.37
C ILE A 510 -14.96 -11.11 4.83
N LEU A 511 -13.80 -11.70 5.11
CA LEU A 511 -13.37 -12.07 6.46
C LEU A 511 -12.12 -11.30 6.89
N GLU A 512 -12.31 -10.19 7.60
CA GLU A 512 -11.26 -9.43 8.28
C GLU A 512 -10.88 -10.05 9.62
N GLY A 513 -9.63 -9.93 10.05
CA GLY A 513 -9.13 -10.41 11.37
C GLY A 513 -9.22 -11.93 11.61
N SER A 514 -9.68 -12.70 10.61
CA SER A 514 -9.97 -14.13 10.72
C SER A 514 -8.74 -15.04 10.69
N GLY A 515 -7.61 -14.53 10.20
CA GLY A 515 -6.34 -15.25 10.08
C GLY A 515 -5.61 -15.52 11.39
N ASP A 516 -6.15 -15.08 12.52
CA ASP A 516 -5.47 -15.04 13.82
C ASP A 516 -5.35 -16.40 14.53
N SER A 517 -5.90 -17.48 13.96
CA SER A 517 -5.59 -18.85 14.37
C SER A 517 -5.82 -19.89 13.27
N GLY A 518 -5.01 -20.96 13.26
CA GLY A 518 -5.19 -22.09 12.33
C GLY A 518 -6.49 -22.87 12.56
N ALA A 519 -7.02 -22.82 13.78
CA ALA A 519 -8.38 -23.25 14.10
C ALA A 519 -9.41 -22.33 13.44
N GLY A 520 -9.36 -21.01 13.69
CA GLY A 520 -10.27 -20.03 13.10
C GLY A 520 -10.36 -20.16 11.58
N LEU A 521 -9.22 -20.25 10.89
CA LEU A 521 -9.15 -20.45 9.44
C LEU A 521 -9.93 -21.69 8.94
N LYS A 522 -9.97 -22.76 9.73
CA LYS A 522 -10.70 -24.01 9.42
C LYS A 522 -12.17 -23.99 9.89
N ASP A 523 -12.55 -23.03 10.74
CA ASP A 523 -13.88 -22.98 11.37
C ASP A 523 -14.95 -22.37 10.47
N PHE A 524 -14.57 -21.41 9.62
CA PHE A 524 -15.49 -20.78 8.66
C PHE A 524 -16.08 -21.74 7.62
N PHE A 525 -15.44 -22.88 7.40
CA PHE A 525 -15.98 -23.97 6.56
C PHE A 525 -17.07 -24.81 7.26
N PHE A 526 -17.18 -24.73 8.59
CA PHE A 526 -18.11 -25.56 9.37
C PHE A 526 -19.29 -24.79 9.96
N ASP A 527 -19.14 -23.49 10.17
CA ASP A 527 -20.13 -22.64 10.85
C ASP A 527 -20.60 -21.48 9.91
N GLU A 528 -21.09 -21.88 8.73
CA GLU A 528 -22.02 -21.21 7.77
C GLU A 528 -21.66 -19.85 7.10
N PRO A 529 -22.06 -19.64 5.81
CA PRO A 529 -23.14 -20.32 5.07
C PRO A 529 -22.68 -21.22 3.91
N ARG A 530 -23.39 -22.35 3.70
CA ARG A 530 -23.08 -23.38 2.68
C ARG A 530 -23.28 -22.95 1.21
N ASN A 531 -23.81 -21.76 0.98
CA ASN A 531 -24.19 -21.23 -0.33
C ASN A 531 -23.52 -19.88 -0.68
N ALA A 532 -22.83 -19.25 0.26
CA ALA A 532 -22.25 -17.92 0.08
C ALA A 532 -20.75 -18.02 -0.27
N PRO A 533 -20.27 -17.37 -1.33
CA PRO A 533 -18.83 -17.21 -1.57
C PRO A 533 -18.17 -16.40 -0.44
N VAL A 534 -16.87 -16.60 -0.23
CA VAL A 534 -16.12 -16.02 0.89
C VAL A 534 -14.75 -15.56 0.37
N VAL A 535 -14.17 -14.51 0.97
CA VAL A 535 -12.77 -14.09 0.75
C VAL A 535 -12.04 -13.90 2.07
N CYS A 536 -10.78 -14.34 2.16
CA CYS A 536 -9.90 -14.02 3.29
C CYS A 536 -9.21 -12.69 3.03
N MET A 537 -9.28 -11.73 3.96
CA MET A 537 -8.49 -10.49 3.88
C MET A 537 -7.44 -10.44 4.99
N ILE A 538 -6.20 -10.13 4.60
CA ILE A 538 -5.04 -10.10 5.50
C ILE A 538 -4.30 -8.76 5.29
N ASP A 539 -4.41 -7.85 6.27
CA ASP A 539 -3.92 -6.46 6.17
C ASP A 539 -2.39 -6.35 5.98
N GLU A 540 -1.59 -7.34 6.40
CA GLU A 540 -0.15 -7.42 6.09
C GLU A 540 0.39 -8.86 6.12
N ALA A 541 1.43 -9.14 5.32
CA ALA A 541 2.19 -10.39 5.46
C ALA A 541 3.01 -10.42 6.77
N ILE A 542 3.52 -9.27 7.25
CA ILE A 542 4.19 -9.16 8.56
C ILE A 542 3.21 -9.54 9.69
N SER A 543 1.98 -9.00 9.66
CA SER A 543 0.91 -9.35 10.61
C SER A 543 0.62 -10.86 10.62
N LEU A 544 0.59 -11.50 9.44
CA LEU A 544 0.45 -12.96 9.33
C LEU A 544 1.63 -13.71 9.97
N GLY A 545 2.89 -13.34 9.66
CA GLY A 545 4.09 -13.95 10.25
C GLY A 545 4.17 -13.76 11.77
N HIS A 546 3.89 -12.56 12.26
CA HIS A 546 3.83 -12.23 13.68
C HIS A 546 2.74 -12.97 14.45
N LYS A 547 1.76 -13.60 13.78
CA LYS A 547 0.75 -14.49 14.36
C LYS A 547 1.13 -15.97 14.19
N ALA A 548 1.69 -16.32 13.04
CA ALA A 548 2.15 -17.66 12.66
C ALA A 548 3.43 -18.15 13.36
N GLY A 549 4.24 -17.27 13.94
CA GLY A 549 5.52 -17.65 14.54
C GLY A 549 5.40 -18.71 15.65
N ASP A 550 6.45 -19.53 15.79
CA ASP A 550 6.50 -20.76 16.60
C ASP A 550 6.06 -20.61 18.08
N LYS A 551 6.12 -19.39 18.63
CA LYS A 551 5.71 -19.06 20.01
C LYS A 551 4.25 -18.62 20.17
N LYS A 552 3.45 -18.59 19.09
CA LYS A 552 2.05 -18.13 19.11
C LYS A 552 1.09 -19.15 18.48
N ASN A 553 1.06 -19.25 17.15
CA ASN A 553 0.05 -20.06 16.46
C ASN A 553 0.58 -20.66 15.14
N PRO A 554 1.58 -21.57 15.20
CA PRO A 554 2.17 -22.19 14.02
C PRO A 554 1.17 -22.96 13.14
N GLU A 555 0.04 -23.40 13.72
CA GLU A 555 -1.06 -24.04 12.99
C GLU A 555 -1.69 -23.17 11.90
N ILE A 556 -1.52 -21.83 11.92
CA ILE A 556 -2.00 -20.93 10.85
C ILE A 556 -1.40 -21.34 9.49
N LEU A 557 -0.09 -21.56 9.42
CA LEU A 557 0.57 -21.90 8.16
C LEU A 557 0.29 -23.34 7.74
N ASP A 558 0.21 -24.27 8.69
CA ASP A 558 -0.20 -25.65 8.40
C ASP A 558 -1.66 -25.74 7.94
N ALA A 559 -2.54 -24.86 8.43
CA ALA A 559 -3.90 -24.70 7.91
C ALA A 559 -3.92 -24.15 6.48
N ILE A 560 -3.12 -23.11 6.20
CA ILE A 560 -2.97 -22.55 4.84
C ILE A 560 -2.43 -23.60 3.87
N VAL A 561 -1.37 -24.32 4.23
CA VAL A 561 -0.76 -25.37 3.39
C VAL A 561 -1.72 -26.54 3.18
N GLU A 562 -2.47 -26.96 4.21
CA GLU A 562 -3.49 -28.00 4.10
C GLU A 562 -4.61 -27.60 3.13
N LEU A 563 -5.20 -26.40 3.31
CA LEU A 563 -6.29 -25.89 2.45
C LEU A 563 -5.80 -25.56 1.04
N ALA A 564 -4.51 -25.25 0.84
CA ALA A 564 -3.90 -25.05 -0.48
C ALA A 564 -3.37 -26.36 -1.12
N THR A 565 -3.67 -27.53 -0.53
CA THR A 565 -3.16 -28.84 -0.99
C THR A 565 -4.17 -29.99 -0.91
N LYS A 566 -5.24 -29.91 -0.10
CA LYS A 566 -6.25 -30.98 0.07
C LYS A 566 -7.66 -30.45 -0.14
N HIS A 567 -8.39 -31.02 -1.10
CA HIS A 567 -9.83 -30.79 -1.28
C HIS A 567 -10.65 -31.21 -0.05
N LYS A 568 -10.18 -32.20 0.73
CA LYS A 568 -10.83 -32.71 1.93
C LYS A 568 -9.98 -32.50 3.18
N PHE A 569 -10.57 -31.90 4.22
CA PHE A 569 -9.97 -31.79 5.55
C PHE A 569 -11.02 -32.03 6.65
N THR A 570 -10.56 -32.25 7.88
CA THR A 570 -11.39 -32.68 9.00
C THR A 570 -11.00 -31.95 10.28
N ARG A 571 -11.98 -31.42 11.01
CA ARG A 571 -11.78 -30.86 12.35
C ARG A 571 -12.50 -31.71 13.39
N VAL A 572 -11.83 -31.96 14.51
CA VAL A 572 -12.43 -32.53 15.72
C VAL A 572 -12.61 -31.40 16.73
N LYS A 573 -13.86 -30.97 16.99
CA LYS A 573 -14.15 -30.05 18.11
C LYS A 573 -14.01 -30.83 19.42
N ALA A 574 -13.39 -30.24 20.44
CA ALA A 574 -13.39 -30.82 21.79
C ALA A 574 -14.83 -30.79 22.34
N ALA A 575 -15.38 -31.96 22.68
CA ALA A 575 -16.78 -32.06 23.08
C ALA A 575 -16.97 -31.79 24.57
N ARG A 576 -18.06 -31.08 24.92
CA ARG A 576 -18.62 -31.07 26.28
C ARG A 576 -19.36 -32.39 26.54
N GLY A 577 -18.64 -33.52 26.59
CA GLY A 577 -19.22 -34.84 26.85
C GLY A 577 -18.36 -36.01 26.35
N LYS A 578 -18.81 -37.25 26.64
CA LYS A 578 -18.14 -38.50 26.22
C LYS A 578 -18.37 -38.79 24.72
N GLY A 579 -17.64 -38.09 23.85
CA GLY A 579 -17.57 -38.42 22.42
C GLY A 579 -16.89 -37.34 21.57
N LYS A 580 -15.79 -37.66 20.88
CA LYS A 580 -15.11 -36.73 19.96
C LYS A 580 -15.90 -36.64 18.64
N ALA A 581 -16.63 -35.56 18.43
CA ALA A 581 -17.34 -35.29 17.17
C ALA A 581 -16.39 -34.65 16.14
N GLY A 582 -16.10 -35.37 15.06
CA GLY A 582 -15.42 -34.85 13.88
C GLY A 582 -16.42 -34.31 12.85
N ARG A 583 -16.13 -33.15 12.25
CA ARG A 583 -16.74 -32.70 10.98
C ARG A 583 -15.69 -32.70 9.89
N SER A 584 -16.08 -33.09 8.67
CA SER A 584 -15.24 -33.04 7.47
C SER A 584 -15.89 -32.17 6.41
N HIS A 585 -15.08 -31.49 5.59
CA HIS A 585 -15.54 -30.67 4.48
C HIS A 585 -14.75 -31.05 3.22
N ASP A 586 -15.42 -31.00 2.06
CA ASP A 586 -14.88 -31.35 0.73
C ASP A 586 -14.78 -30.12 -0.17
N ASN A 587 -14.10 -30.25 -1.32
CA ASN A 587 -13.85 -29.19 -2.31
C ASN A 587 -13.28 -27.86 -1.76
N ALA A 588 -12.56 -27.91 -0.64
CA ALA A 588 -11.81 -26.76 -0.13
C ALA A 588 -10.47 -26.64 -0.89
N HIS A 589 -10.29 -25.56 -1.65
CA HIS A 589 -8.97 -25.17 -2.15
C HIS A 589 -8.74 -23.68 -1.87
N LEU A 590 -7.67 -23.33 -1.15
CA LEU A 590 -7.19 -21.97 -0.95
C LEU A 590 -6.19 -21.58 -2.04
N SER A 591 -6.53 -20.55 -2.82
CA SER A 591 -5.60 -19.85 -3.72
C SER A 591 -5.27 -18.48 -3.13
N ILE A 592 -3.99 -18.15 -2.98
CA ILE A 592 -3.56 -16.89 -2.38
C ILE A 592 -3.03 -15.94 -3.45
N TYR A 593 -3.65 -14.77 -3.55
CA TYR A 593 -3.20 -13.67 -4.39
C TYR A 593 -2.45 -12.68 -3.48
N LEU A 594 -1.22 -12.29 -3.82
CA LEU A 594 -0.44 -11.36 -2.98
C LEU A 594 -0.07 -10.12 -3.78
N CYS A 595 -0.34 -8.95 -3.21
CA CYS A 595 0.43 -7.78 -3.57
C CYS A 595 1.84 -7.94 -2.99
N ALA A 596 2.87 -7.91 -3.82
CA ALA A 596 4.23 -8.15 -3.38
C ALA A 596 4.71 -7.09 -2.37
N GLN A 597 5.51 -7.56 -1.43
CA GLN A 597 6.19 -6.80 -0.37
C GLN A 597 7.66 -7.22 -0.40
N ASP A 598 8.52 -6.52 0.34
CA ASP A 598 9.96 -6.79 0.33
C ASP A 598 10.27 -8.26 0.64
N LYS A 599 11.31 -8.78 0.00
CA LYS A 599 11.72 -10.19 0.10
C LYS A 599 11.96 -10.61 1.55
N GLU A 600 12.49 -9.71 2.35
CA GLU A 600 12.77 -9.85 3.78
C GLU A 600 11.47 -9.89 4.59
N VAL A 601 10.45 -9.12 4.19
CA VAL A 601 9.10 -9.15 4.76
C VAL A 601 8.40 -10.47 4.44
N ILE A 602 8.47 -10.96 3.20
CA ILE A 602 7.92 -12.27 2.82
C ILE A 602 8.67 -13.41 3.53
N ALA A 603 10.00 -13.32 3.68
CA ALA A 603 10.79 -14.30 4.44
C ALA A 603 10.45 -14.29 5.94
N ALA A 604 10.20 -13.12 6.54
CA ALA A 604 9.76 -12.98 7.93
C ALA A 604 8.28 -13.36 8.13
N ALA A 605 7.45 -13.31 7.08
CA ALA A 605 6.07 -13.77 7.08
C ALA A 605 5.96 -15.31 7.12
N PHE A 606 6.93 -16.03 6.52
CA PHE A 606 6.93 -17.48 6.38
C PHE A 606 8.26 -18.14 6.84
N PRO A 607 8.71 -17.89 8.10
CA PRO A 607 10.00 -18.38 8.59
C PRO A 607 10.02 -19.91 8.68
N ASN A 608 11.21 -20.51 8.48
CA ASN A 608 11.46 -21.96 8.62
C ASN A 608 10.60 -22.90 7.74
N ARG A 609 9.71 -22.39 6.87
CA ARG A 609 8.79 -23.19 6.06
C ARG A 609 9.22 -23.43 4.61
N ARG A 610 10.49 -23.11 4.26
CA ARG A 610 11.08 -23.37 2.94
C ARG A 610 11.04 -24.88 2.63
N GLY A 611 10.34 -25.25 1.57
CA GLY A 611 10.29 -26.60 1.01
C GLY A 611 8.89 -27.09 0.67
N MET A 612 7.82 -26.47 1.18
CA MET A 612 6.45 -26.97 0.96
C MET A 612 5.85 -26.59 -0.40
N GLY A 613 6.58 -25.81 -1.22
CA GLY A 613 6.09 -25.27 -2.50
C GLY A 613 4.97 -24.26 -2.30
N LEU A 614 4.98 -23.58 -1.14
CA LEU A 614 3.95 -22.64 -0.75
C LEU A 614 3.92 -21.46 -1.75
N PHE A 615 5.10 -20.99 -2.17
CA PHE A 615 5.20 -19.85 -3.07
C PHE A 615 4.81 -20.18 -4.53
N GLU A 616 4.83 -21.45 -4.96
CA GLU A 616 4.28 -21.85 -6.28
C GLU A 616 2.75 -21.64 -6.36
N ARG A 617 2.06 -21.71 -5.21
CA ARG A 617 0.60 -21.57 -5.10
C ARG A 617 0.16 -20.10 -5.00
N PHE A 618 1.12 -19.21 -4.82
CA PHE A 618 0.89 -17.78 -4.69
C PHE A 618 0.81 -17.13 -6.07
N TYR A 619 -0.19 -16.27 -6.28
CA TYR A 619 -0.28 -15.38 -7.42
C TYR A 619 0.20 -14.00 -6.99
N GLY A 620 1.50 -13.71 -7.21
CA GLY A 620 2.11 -12.46 -6.81
C GLY A 620 1.94 -11.36 -7.87
N GLU A 621 1.62 -10.14 -7.48
CA GLU A 621 1.58 -8.97 -8.37
C GLU A 621 2.26 -7.77 -7.69
N TYR A 622 3.00 -6.95 -8.44
CA TYR A 622 3.92 -5.94 -7.91
C TYR A 622 3.66 -4.52 -8.44
N SER A 623 3.97 -3.53 -7.62
CA SER A 623 4.33 -2.18 -8.05
C SER A 623 5.41 -1.66 -7.10
N ALA A 624 6.25 -0.74 -7.58
CA ALA A 624 7.01 0.11 -6.66
C ALA A 624 6.05 0.80 -5.66
N PRO A 625 6.53 1.19 -4.46
CA PRO A 625 5.75 2.00 -3.54
C PRO A 625 5.28 3.29 -4.21
N ILE A 626 3.97 3.47 -4.30
CA ILE A 626 3.31 4.64 -4.88
C ILE A 626 2.37 5.20 -3.81
N ILE A 627 2.58 6.47 -3.47
CA ILE A 627 1.70 7.23 -2.56
C ILE A 627 0.35 7.41 -3.26
N ALA A 628 -0.74 7.26 -2.51
CA ALA A 628 -2.07 7.56 -3.00
C ALA A 628 -2.21 9.08 -3.20
N GLY A 629 -2.30 9.50 -4.46
CA GLY A 629 -2.81 10.81 -4.85
C GLY A 629 -4.33 10.78 -4.94
N ARG A 630 -4.92 11.85 -5.48
CA ARG A 630 -6.38 12.12 -5.53
C ARG A 630 -7.25 10.86 -5.71
N LEU A 631 -8.22 10.68 -4.81
CA LEU A 631 -9.17 9.56 -4.84
C LEU A 631 -10.60 10.06 -5.13
N PRO A 632 -10.92 10.47 -6.38
CA PRO A 632 -12.28 10.90 -6.72
C PRO A 632 -13.32 9.84 -6.34
N LYS A 633 -14.45 10.26 -5.74
CA LYS A 633 -15.56 9.35 -5.39
C LYS A 633 -15.94 8.52 -6.63
N VAL A 634 -16.16 7.22 -6.44
CA VAL A 634 -16.67 6.35 -7.52
C VAL A 634 -18.09 6.81 -7.87
N ASP A 635 -18.38 7.00 -9.16
CA ASP A 635 -19.72 7.36 -9.63
C ASP A 635 -20.70 6.20 -9.34
N THR A 636 -21.72 6.47 -8.52
CA THR A 636 -22.71 5.48 -8.07
C THR A 636 -23.51 4.85 -9.22
N LEU A 637 -23.76 5.59 -10.31
CA LEU A 637 -24.46 5.10 -11.49
C LEU A 637 -23.55 4.20 -12.34
N VAL A 638 -22.25 4.53 -12.43
CA VAL A 638 -21.24 3.66 -13.06
C VAL A 638 -21.07 2.37 -12.25
N ALA A 639 -20.91 2.46 -10.92
CA ALA A 639 -20.84 1.30 -10.03
C ALA A 639 -22.09 0.40 -10.15
N THR A 640 -23.29 0.99 -10.17
CA THR A 640 -24.55 0.25 -10.35
C THR A 640 -24.61 -0.48 -11.71
N LYS A 641 -24.17 0.15 -12.80
CA LYS A 641 -24.12 -0.48 -14.14
C LYS A 641 -23.12 -1.63 -14.20
N ILE A 642 -21.94 -1.46 -13.59
CA ILE A 642 -20.91 -2.50 -13.47
C ILE A 642 -21.46 -3.68 -12.66
N TRP A 643 -22.08 -3.41 -11.53
CA TRP A 643 -22.71 -4.42 -10.69
C TRP A 643 -23.79 -5.22 -11.44
N GLU A 644 -24.67 -4.52 -12.18
CA GLU A 644 -25.66 -5.15 -13.05
C GLU A 644 -25.04 -6.06 -14.12
N ALA A 645 -23.90 -5.67 -14.69
CA ALA A 645 -23.17 -6.48 -15.67
C ALA A 645 -22.51 -7.70 -15.02
N VAL A 646 -21.90 -7.56 -13.84
CA VAL A 646 -21.38 -8.67 -13.03
C VAL A 646 -22.49 -9.67 -12.67
N GLN A 647 -23.71 -9.19 -12.39
CA GLN A 647 -24.87 -10.04 -12.14
C GLN A 647 -25.37 -10.82 -13.36
N LYS A 648 -24.98 -10.44 -14.58
CA LYS A 648 -25.35 -11.09 -15.85
C LYS A 648 -24.30 -12.14 -16.31
N LEU A 649 -23.13 -12.20 -15.66
CA LEU A 649 -22.09 -13.20 -15.94
C LEU A 649 -22.57 -14.64 -15.62
N PRO A 650 -22.01 -15.67 -16.29
CA PRO A 650 -22.28 -17.07 -15.95
C PRO A 650 -21.96 -17.40 -14.49
N LYS A 651 -22.86 -18.09 -13.79
CA LYS A 651 -22.73 -18.39 -12.34
C LYS A 651 -22.45 -19.86 -12.01
N SER A 652 -22.54 -20.75 -12.99
CA SER A 652 -22.31 -22.20 -12.84
C SER A 652 -22.10 -22.88 -14.19
N GLY A 653 -21.31 -23.97 -14.23
CA GLY A 653 -21.16 -24.83 -15.41
C GLY A 653 -19.75 -25.40 -15.59
N HIS A 654 -19.44 -25.79 -16.82
CA HIS A 654 -18.11 -26.21 -17.25
C HIS A 654 -17.64 -25.27 -18.37
N MET A 655 -16.43 -24.73 -18.25
CA MET A 655 -15.80 -23.88 -19.26
C MET A 655 -14.81 -24.67 -20.08
N THR A 656 -14.84 -24.49 -21.40
CA THR A 656 -14.01 -25.22 -22.37
C THR A 656 -13.13 -24.29 -23.19
N MET A 657 -12.20 -24.85 -23.95
CA MET A 657 -11.35 -24.13 -24.90
C MET A 657 -11.92 -24.17 -26.32
N ALA A 658 -11.66 -23.11 -27.09
CA ALA A 658 -11.83 -23.12 -28.54
C ALA A 658 -10.70 -23.93 -29.21
N ALA A 659 -10.95 -24.44 -30.42
CA ALA A 659 -9.97 -25.23 -31.17
C ALA A 659 -8.63 -24.47 -31.37
N GLY A 660 -7.50 -25.17 -31.21
CA GLY A 660 -6.15 -24.62 -31.33
C GLY A 660 -5.64 -23.83 -30.11
N VAL A 661 -6.50 -23.50 -29.13
CA VAL A 661 -6.07 -22.77 -27.91
C VAL A 661 -5.14 -23.65 -27.06
N GLU A 662 -5.48 -24.92 -26.83
CA GLU A 662 -4.61 -25.84 -26.08
C GLU A 662 -3.27 -26.08 -26.79
N GLU A 663 -3.28 -26.26 -28.12
CA GLU A 663 -2.06 -26.39 -28.94
C GLU A 663 -1.13 -25.17 -28.80
N ARG A 664 -1.71 -23.96 -28.75
CA ARG A 664 -0.98 -22.71 -28.48
C ARG A 664 -0.41 -22.65 -27.06
N ILE A 665 -1.14 -23.15 -26.05
CA ILE A 665 -0.64 -23.26 -24.67
C ILE A 665 0.54 -24.22 -24.60
N GLU A 666 0.47 -25.41 -25.21
CA GLU A 666 1.58 -26.37 -25.21
C GLU A 666 2.79 -25.84 -26.00
N SER A 667 2.56 -25.22 -27.16
CA SER A 667 3.61 -24.60 -27.97
C SER A 667 4.33 -23.47 -27.21
N TYR A 668 3.58 -22.60 -26.52
CA TYR A 668 4.16 -21.58 -25.65
C TYR A 668 4.91 -22.20 -24.46
N TRP A 669 4.31 -23.18 -23.78
CA TRP A 669 4.93 -23.84 -22.62
C TRP A 669 6.25 -24.53 -22.99
N ALA A 670 6.31 -25.22 -24.13
CA ALA A 670 7.51 -25.86 -24.65
C ALA A 670 8.62 -24.87 -25.05
N SER A 671 8.29 -23.60 -25.29
CA SER A 671 9.26 -22.53 -25.58
C SER A 671 9.93 -21.91 -24.35
N LEU A 672 9.37 -22.12 -23.15
CA LEU A 672 9.87 -21.55 -21.90
C LEU A 672 11.17 -22.22 -21.43
N PRO A 673 11.99 -21.55 -20.59
CA PRO A 673 13.15 -22.16 -19.94
C PRO A 673 12.81 -23.44 -19.17
N ARG A 674 13.74 -24.41 -19.16
CA ARG A 674 13.47 -25.77 -18.68
C ARG A 674 13.15 -25.86 -17.18
N ASP A 675 13.65 -24.93 -16.38
CA ASP A 675 13.31 -24.77 -14.97
C ASP A 675 11.92 -24.12 -14.76
N VAL A 676 11.41 -23.38 -15.74
CA VAL A 676 10.03 -22.87 -15.75
C VAL A 676 9.08 -23.99 -16.16
N GLN A 677 9.45 -24.81 -17.15
CA GLN A 677 8.64 -25.96 -17.59
C GLN A 677 8.32 -26.97 -16.48
N THR A 678 9.22 -27.15 -15.49
CA THR A 678 8.99 -28.05 -14.34
C THR A 678 8.06 -27.46 -13.27
N LYS A 679 7.78 -26.15 -13.30
CA LYS A 679 6.88 -25.47 -12.35
C LYS A 679 5.41 -25.67 -12.77
N VAL A 680 4.92 -26.92 -12.75
CA VAL A 680 3.59 -27.32 -13.27
C VAL A 680 2.44 -26.43 -12.78
N ARG A 681 2.48 -25.99 -11.51
CA ARG A 681 1.47 -25.08 -10.93
C ARG A 681 1.42 -23.69 -11.58
N LEU A 682 2.52 -23.22 -12.18
CA LEU A 682 2.56 -21.97 -12.93
C LEU A 682 1.77 -22.08 -14.25
N LYS A 683 1.71 -23.27 -14.87
CA LYS A 683 0.82 -23.55 -16.00
C LYS A 683 -0.65 -23.47 -15.58
N SER A 684 -0.98 -23.97 -14.38
CA SER A 684 -2.34 -23.88 -13.82
C SER A 684 -2.80 -22.44 -13.59
N HIS A 685 -1.90 -21.52 -13.24
CA HIS A 685 -2.21 -20.08 -13.18
C HIS A 685 -2.53 -19.52 -14.58
N LEU A 686 -1.77 -19.88 -15.62
CA LEU A 686 -2.04 -19.43 -17.01
C LEU A 686 -3.43 -19.88 -17.51
N TYR A 687 -3.81 -21.16 -17.33
CA TYR A 687 -5.18 -21.62 -17.65
C TYR A 687 -6.23 -20.82 -16.89
N ARG A 688 -6.04 -20.61 -15.58
CA ARG A 688 -6.98 -19.86 -14.74
C ARG A 688 -7.11 -18.40 -15.14
N ASP A 689 -6.02 -17.76 -15.57
CA ASP A 689 -6.03 -16.40 -16.09
C ASP A 689 -6.86 -16.32 -17.37
N MET A 690 -6.63 -17.23 -18.31
CA MET A 690 -7.35 -17.32 -19.58
C MET A 690 -8.86 -17.57 -19.37
N TYR A 691 -9.24 -18.54 -18.52
CA TYR A 691 -10.64 -18.80 -18.23
C TYR A 691 -11.31 -17.64 -17.49
N MET A 692 -10.59 -16.94 -16.60
CA MET A 692 -11.13 -15.74 -15.95
C MET A 692 -11.32 -14.59 -16.95
N ALA A 693 -10.41 -14.39 -17.92
CA ALA A 693 -10.59 -13.41 -19.00
C ALA A 693 -11.83 -13.73 -19.86
N ALA A 694 -11.99 -15.00 -20.26
CA ALA A 694 -13.17 -15.47 -21.00
C ALA A 694 -14.48 -15.29 -20.21
N HIS A 695 -14.48 -15.66 -18.92
CA HIS A 695 -15.61 -15.45 -18.01
C HIS A 695 -15.96 -13.97 -17.88
N GLY A 696 -14.94 -13.09 -17.85
CA GLY A 696 -15.10 -11.64 -17.82
C GLY A 696 -15.77 -11.04 -19.06
N ARG A 697 -15.82 -11.77 -20.18
CA ARG A 697 -16.60 -11.41 -21.38
C ARG A 697 -18.04 -11.97 -21.34
N GLY A 698 -18.42 -12.65 -20.26
CA GLY A 698 -19.64 -13.45 -20.18
C GLY A 698 -19.58 -14.79 -20.92
N SER A 699 -18.39 -15.22 -21.37
CA SER A 699 -18.21 -16.47 -22.13
C SER A 699 -17.99 -17.68 -21.21
N MET A 700 -18.50 -18.83 -21.63
CA MET A 700 -18.11 -20.15 -21.08
C MET A 700 -17.06 -20.87 -21.96
N ILE A 701 -16.62 -20.25 -23.06
CA ILE A 701 -15.59 -20.77 -23.97
C ILE A 701 -14.42 -19.79 -24.00
N ALA A 702 -13.22 -20.28 -23.72
CA ALA A 702 -11.97 -19.53 -23.84
C ALA A 702 -11.48 -19.51 -25.29
N GLU A 703 -11.21 -18.32 -25.80
CA GLU A 703 -10.79 -18.06 -27.18
C GLU A 703 -9.32 -17.63 -27.22
N MET A 704 -8.69 -17.64 -28.41
CA MET A 704 -7.29 -17.25 -28.58
C MET A 704 -6.98 -15.85 -28.00
N ARG A 705 -7.94 -14.91 -28.09
CA ARG A 705 -7.83 -13.57 -27.49
C ARG A 705 -7.72 -13.54 -25.97
N ASP A 706 -8.30 -14.53 -25.27
CA ASP A 706 -8.23 -14.65 -23.81
C ASP A 706 -6.89 -15.25 -23.38
N LEU A 707 -6.31 -16.10 -24.23
CA LEU A 707 -4.96 -16.60 -24.04
C LEU A 707 -3.93 -15.49 -24.32
N ASP A 708 -4.01 -14.83 -25.48
CA ASP A 708 -3.05 -13.78 -25.85
C ASP A 708 -3.06 -12.60 -24.85
N SER A 709 -4.22 -12.22 -24.28
CA SER A 709 -4.28 -11.20 -23.23
C SER A 709 -3.62 -11.62 -21.90
N THR A 710 -3.40 -12.91 -21.65
CA THR A 710 -2.72 -13.38 -20.43
C THR A 710 -1.24 -13.63 -20.65
N LEU A 711 -0.85 -14.03 -21.87
CA LEU A 711 0.55 -14.25 -22.24
C LEU A 711 1.43 -12.99 -22.12
N VAL A 712 0.88 -11.77 -22.30
CA VAL A 712 1.65 -10.51 -22.16
C VAL A 712 2.23 -10.31 -20.76
N ASN A 713 1.54 -10.74 -19.70
CA ASN A 713 2.00 -10.62 -18.31
C ASN A 713 2.58 -11.93 -17.75
N PHE A 714 2.59 -13.03 -18.52
CA PHE A 714 3.15 -14.29 -18.05
C PHE A 714 4.68 -14.24 -17.76
N PRO A 715 5.53 -13.59 -18.58
CA PRO A 715 6.95 -13.39 -18.24
C PRO A 715 7.16 -12.55 -16.97
N ARG A 716 6.31 -11.54 -16.76
CA ARG A 716 6.27 -10.75 -15.52
C ARG A 716 5.98 -11.63 -14.30
N GLN A 717 5.01 -12.54 -14.41
CA GLN A 717 4.68 -13.50 -13.35
C GLN A 717 5.86 -14.44 -13.01
N ILE A 718 6.74 -14.78 -13.97
CA ILE A 718 8.00 -15.48 -13.69
C ILE A 718 8.94 -14.57 -12.87
N LYS A 719 9.22 -13.36 -13.34
CA LYS A 719 10.17 -12.44 -12.68
C LYS A 719 9.77 -12.02 -11.27
N ILE A 720 8.48 -11.81 -11.00
CA ILE A 720 7.97 -11.56 -9.64
C ILE A 720 8.30 -12.72 -8.68
N ARG A 721 8.31 -13.96 -9.18
CA ARG A 721 8.68 -15.15 -8.39
C ARG A 721 10.20 -15.29 -8.21
N GLU A 722 10.99 -14.95 -9.22
CA GLU A 722 12.45 -14.89 -9.14
C GLU A 722 12.94 -13.83 -8.14
N ALA A 723 12.26 -12.68 -8.03
CA ALA A 723 12.65 -11.58 -7.16
C ALA A 723 12.19 -11.73 -5.69
N PHE A 724 10.88 -11.91 -5.45
CA PHE A 724 10.31 -11.88 -4.10
C PHE A 724 10.13 -13.26 -3.45
N PHE A 725 10.09 -14.33 -4.25
CA PHE A 725 9.77 -15.67 -3.80
C PHE A 725 10.96 -16.63 -3.99
N THR A 726 12.15 -16.15 -3.63
CA THR A 726 13.43 -16.76 -4.00
C THR A 726 13.65 -18.14 -3.36
N THR A 727 13.90 -19.14 -4.20
CA THR A 727 14.50 -20.44 -3.85
C THR A 727 13.94 -21.12 -2.60
N GLU A 728 12.64 -21.41 -2.62
CA GLU A 728 12.27 -22.79 -2.28
C GLU A 728 12.90 -23.71 -3.33
N VAL A 729 14.00 -24.40 -2.98
CA VAL A 729 14.14 -25.78 -3.49
C VAL A 729 13.05 -26.56 -2.76
N PRO A 730 12.02 -27.06 -3.46
CA PRO A 730 10.94 -27.75 -2.78
C PRO A 730 11.47 -29.02 -2.12
N ASP A 731 11.08 -29.24 -0.87
CA ASP A 731 11.21 -30.50 -0.16
C ASP A 731 10.19 -31.49 -0.74
N LYS A 732 10.44 -31.86 -2.00
CA LYS A 732 9.71 -32.91 -2.70
C LYS A 732 9.83 -34.22 -1.95
N ILE A 733 10.92 -34.44 -1.21
CA ILE A 733 11.11 -35.59 -0.32
C ILE A 733 10.04 -35.57 0.79
N GLY A 734 9.89 -34.48 1.54
CA GLY A 734 8.83 -34.26 2.54
C GLY A 734 7.41 -34.32 1.95
N LEU A 735 7.19 -33.78 0.75
CA LEU A 735 5.93 -33.91 0.02
C LEU A 735 5.59 -35.38 -0.27
N TYR A 736 6.56 -36.16 -0.75
CA TYR A 736 6.36 -37.60 -1.00
C TYR A 736 6.25 -38.40 0.29
N LEU A 737 7.01 -38.08 1.35
CA LEU A 737 6.83 -38.67 2.68
C LEU A 737 5.41 -38.44 3.22
N SER A 738 4.86 -37.24 3.03
CA SER A 738 3.48 -36.89 3.42
C SER A 738 2.43 -37.68 2.61
N ARG A 739 2.61 -37.79 1.28
CA ARG A 739 1.73 -38.60 0.41
C ARG A 739 1.82 -40.10 0.73
N LEU A 740 3.03 -40.64 0.92
CA LEU A 740 3.27 -42.03 1.35
C LEU A 740 2.61 -42.31 2.70
N LYS A 741 2.73 -41.40 3.68
CA LYS A 741 2.05 -41.49 4.97
C LYS A 741 0.53 -41.55 4.83
N ALA A 742 -0.06 -40.74 3.96
CA ALA A 742 -1.51 -40.75 3.70
C ALA A 742 -1.99 -42.09 3.09
N ILE A 743 -1.24 -42.66 2.14
CA ILE A 743 -1.54 -43.99 1.57
C ILE A 743 -1.39 -45.07 2.66
N THR A 744 -0.32 -45.03 3.45
CA THR A 744 -0.07 -45.95 4.58
C THR A 744 -1.21 -45.95 5.60
N GLU A 745 -1.73 -44.77 5.93
CA GLU A 745 -2.87 -44.58 6.84
C GLU A 745 -4.19 -45.12 6.24
N SER A 746 -4.42 -44.92 4.94
CA SER A 746 -5.56 -45.50 4.23
C SER A 746 -5.51 -47.04 4.24
N MET A 747 -4.32 -47.61 3.99
CA MET A 747 -4.07 -49.05 4.10
C MET A 747 -4.31 -49.57 5.52
N ARG A 748 -3.80 -48.88 6.56
CA ARG A 748 -4.01 -49.25 7.97
C ARG A 748 -5.49 -49.31 8.35
N ARG A 749 -6.31 -48.38 7.83
CA ARG A 749 -7.77 -48.38 8.04
C ARG A 749 -8.45 -49.59 7.38
N ARG A 750 -8.06 -49.94 6.15
CA ARG A 750 -8.58 -51.12 5.42
C ARG A 750 -8.28 -52.43 6.16
N LEU A 751 -7.04 -52.58 6.65
CA LEU A 751 -6.63 -53.70 7.50
C LEU A 751 -7.44 -53.75 8.81
N ASN A 752 -7.61 -52.60 9.49
CA ASN A 752 -8.40 -52.50 10.71
C ASN A 752 -9.93 -52.66 10.49
N SER A 753 -10.43 -52.60 9.26
CA SER A 753 -11.79 -53.03 8.88
C SER A 753 -11.88 -54.51 8.48
N GLY A 754 -10.80 -55.29 8.57
CA GLY A 754 -10.78 -56.72 8.28
C GLY A 754 -10.47 -57.09 6.82
N GLU A 755 -9.97 -56.17 6.00
CA GLU A 755 -9.45 -56.55 4.68
C GLU A 755 -8.11 -57.32 4.82
N PRO A 756 -7.90 -58.43 4.08
CA PRO A 756 -6.68 -59.22 4.21
C PRO A 756 -5.47 -58.51 3.59
N VAL A 757 -4.29 -58.71 4.18
CA VAL A 757 -3.05 -57.98 3.85
C VAL A 757 -2.72 -57.99 2.35
N TRP A 758 -2.93 -59.11 1.65
CA TRP A 758 -2.65 -59.24 0.22
C TRP A 758 -3.55 -58.36 -0.68
N ALA A 759 -4.77 -58.03 -0.23
CA ALA A 759 -5.73 -57.19 -0.96
C ALA A 759 -5.51 -55.68 -0.70
N VAL A 760 -4.83 -55.35 0.41
CA VAL A 760 -4.45 -53.98 0.76
C VAL A 760 -3.05 -53.62 0.23
N ALA A 761 -2.14 -54.58 0.11
CA ALA A 761 -0.76 -54.34 -0.28
C ALA A 761 -0.60 -53.73 -1.69
N LEU A 762 0.35 -52.79 -1.82
CA LEU A 762 0.64 -52.02 -3.05
C LEU A 762 2.11 -52.21 -3.47
N SER A 763 2.38 -52.21 -4.78
CA SER A 763 3.75 -52.20 -5.30
C SER A 763 4.34 -50.79 -5.31
N GLN A 764 5.68 -50.66 -5.37
CA GLN A 764 6.32 -49.34 -5.48
C GLN A 764 5.82 -48.52 -6.68
N ARG A 765 5.43 -49.19 -7.79
CA ARG A 765 4.85 -48.51 -8.96
C ARG A 765 3.43 -47.99 -8.71
N ASP A 766 2.65 -48.69 -7.90
CA ASP A 766 1.33 -48.21 -7.47
C ASP A 766 1.53 -46.95 -6.60
N PHE A 767 2.44 -46.98 -5.62
CA PHE A 767 2.83 -45.78 -4.85
C PHE A 767 3.37 -44.64 -5.74
N GLN A 768 4.19 -44.91 -6.76
CA GLN A 768 4.66 -43.87 -7.72
C GLN A 768 3.50 -43.26 -8.54
N THR A 769 2.41 -44.01 -8.72
CA THR A 769 1.21 -43.56 -9.45
C THR A 769 0.28 -42.77 -8.53
N ASP A 770 -0.07 -43.33 -7.37
CA ASP A 770 -0.96 -42.74 -6.36
C ASP A 770 -0.37 -41.46 -5.74
N THR A 771 0.96 -41.36 -5.62
CA THR A 771 1.64 -40.13 -5.20
C THR A 771 1.85 -39.13 -6.34
N LEU A 772 1.41 -39.44 -7.57
CA LEU A 772 1.60 -38.68 -8.82
C LEU A 772 3.08 -38.49 -9.25
N ALA A 773 4.05 -39.15 -8.60
CA ALA A 773 5.47 -39.04 -8.93
C ALA A 773 5.77 -39.44 -10.39
N TYR A 774 5.08 -40.45 -10.91
CA TYR A 774 5.20 -40.89 -12.30
C TYR A 774 4.60 -39.86 -13.27
N LYS A 775 3.39 -39.34 -12.99
CA LYS A 775 2.72 -38.31 -13.81
C LYS A 775 3.53 -37.02 -13.91
N ASN A 776 4.22 -36.66 -12.82
CA ASN A 776 5.02 -35.43 -12.75
C ASN A 776 6.46 -35.57 -13.28
N ASN A 777 6.93 -36.78 -13.61
CA ASN A 777 8.35 -37.09 -13.88
C ASN A 777 9.30 -36.77 -12.71
N GLU A 778 8.82 -36.92 -11.47
CA GLU A 778 9.50 -36.56 -10.22
C GLU A 778 10.05 -37.79 -9.45
N LEU A 779 10.22 -38.91 -10.15
CA LEU A 779 10.55 -40.23 -9.57
C LEU A 779 11.80 -40.23 -8.67
N HIS A 780 12.82 -39.42 -8.98
CA HIS A 780 14.05 -39.35 -8.18
C HIS A 780 13.84 -38.76 -6.77
N PHE A 781 12.91 -37.81 -6.61
CA PHE A 781 12.50 -37.30 -5.31
C PHE A 781 11.62 -38.33 -4.57
N PHE A 782 10.72 -39.00 -5.28
CA PHE A 782 9.91 -40.09 -4.72
C PHE A 782 10.78 -41.23 -4.21
N ASP A 783 11.76 -41.72 -4.99
CA ASP A 783 12.59 -42.86 -4.59
C ASP A 783 13.48 -42.52 -3.39
N THR A 784 13.82 -41.24 -3.20
CA THR A 784 14.52 -40.74 -2.01
C THR A 784 13.60 -40.73 -0.78
N ALA A 785 12.35 -40.28 -0.91
CA ALA A 785 11.35 -40.37 0.15
C ALA A 785 10.98 -41.82 0.50
N TRP A 786 10.84 -42.67 -0.53
CA TRP A 786 10.50 -44.08 -0.41
C TRP A 786 11.53 -44.85 0.41
N ARG A 787 12.84 -44.62 0.18
CA ARG A 787 13.91 -45.23 0.99
C ARG A 787 13.76 -44.94 2.49
N SER A 788 13.46 -43.70 2.86
CA SER A 788 13.22 -43.31 4.26
C SER A 788 11.92 -43.90 4.81
N TRP A 789 10.85 -43.93 4.01
CA TRP A 789 9.54 -44.44 4.41
C TRP A 789 9.46 -45.98 4.46
N LEU A 790 10.33 -46.70 3.73
CA LEU A 790 10.37 -48.17 3.69
C LEU A 790 10.52 -48.80 5.08
N SER A 791 11.13 -48.07 6.02
CA SER A 791 11.20 -48.43 7.45
C SER A 791 9.82 -48.72 8.09
N GLN A 792 8.75 -48.08 7.60
CA GLN A 792 7.36 -48.18 8.07
C GLN A 792 6.57 -49.30 7.36
N MET A 793 7.16 -49.96 6.37
CA MET A 793 6.51 -50.96 5.52
C MET A 793 7.07 -52.37 5.78
N MET A 794 6.22 -53.38 5.63
CA MET A 794 6.61 -54.79 5.53
C MET A 794 6.43 -55.28 4.09
N PRO A 795 7.37 -56.09 3.55
CA PRO A 795 7.20 -56.72 2.25
C PRO A 795 6.16 -57.85 2.32
N VAL A 796 5.38 -57.99 1.24
CA VAL A 796 4.33 -58.98 1.07
C VAL A 796 4.55 -59.65 -0.29
N LYS A 797 4.99 -60.91 -0.28
CA LYS A 797 5.14 -61.70 -1.51
C LYS A 797 3.77 -62.08 -2.05
N ILE A 798 3.44 -61.64 -3.25
CA ILE A 798 2.20 -62.02 -3.94
C ILE A 798 2.55 -62.78 -5.23
N LYS A 799 2.02 -64.00 -5.32
CA LYS A 799 2.20 -64.91 -6.45
C LYS A 799 1.05 -64.72 -7.45
N LYS A 800 1.37 -64.37 -8.69
CA LYS A 800 0.39 -64.29 -9.78
C LYS A 800 0.09 -65.67 -10.37
N THR A 801 -1.01 -65.78 -11.12
CA THR A 801 -1.46 -66.98 -11.83
C THR A 801 -0.46 -67.53 -12.85
N ASN A 802 0.53 -66.72 -13.27
CA ASN A 802 1.65 -67.13 -14.12
C ASN A 802 2.87 -67.65 -13.32
N GLY A 803 2.72 -67.92 -12.02
CA GLY A 803 3.78 -68.46 -11.15
C GLY A 803 4.79 -67.44 -10.64
N HIS A 804 4.87 -66.24 -11.22
CA HIS A 804 5.81 -65.20 -10.79
C HIS A 804 5.38 -64.55 -9.46
N GLU A 805 6.34 -64.36 -8.58
CA GLU A 805 6.19 -63.69 -7.29
C GLU A 805 6.69 -62.24 -7.38
N TYR A 806 5.92 -61.31 -6.81
CA TYR A 806 6.22 -59.89 -6.80
C TYR A 806 6.21 -59.37 -5.36
N ASP A 807 7.16 -58.48 -5.04
CA ASP A 807 7.15 -57.72 -3.80
C ASP A 807 6.13 -56.59 -3.87
N LYS A 808 5.08 -56.71 -3.06
CA LYS A 808 4.25 -55.60 -2.62
C LYS A 808 4.63 -55.19 -1.20
N PHE A 809 4.06 -54.09 -0.73
CA PHE A 809 4.30 -53.52 0.58
C PHE A 809 2.97 -53.27 1.29
N ALA A 810 2.94 -53.49 2.60
CA ALA A 810 1.85 -53.14 3.50
C ALA A 810 2.42 -52.38 4.71
N PRO A 811 1.62 -51.60 5.46
CA PRO A 811 2.07 -50.97 6.69
C PRO A 811 2.58 -52.02 7.69
N LYS A 812 3.63 -51.72 8.45
CA LYS A 812 3.96 -52.52 9.64
C LYS A 812 2.87 -52.38 10.71
N PRO A 813 2.49 -53.47 11.41
CA PRO A 813 1.69 -53.37 12.63
C PRO A 813 2.33 -52.45 13.65
N LEU A 814 1.51 -51.80 14.48
CA LEU A 814 1.95 -51.28 15.78
C LEU A 814 1.90 -52.40 16.83
N GLU A 815 2.54 -52.22 17.98
CA GLU A 815 2.57 -53.21 19.08
C GLU A 815 1.16 -53.63 19.55
N ASN A 816 0.17 -52.74 19.40
CA ASN A 816 -1.24 -52.99 19.72
C ASN A 816 -2.09 -53.55 18.55
N GLU A 817 -1.48 -53.78 17.39
CA GLU A 817 -2.10 -54.33 16.17
C GLU A 817 -1.47 -55.69 15.76
N GLU A 818 -0.36 -56.10 16.40
CA GLU A 818 0.29 -57.39 16.16
C GLU A 818 -0.67 -58.56 16.46
N GLY A 819 -1.12 -59.22 15.40
CA GLY A 819 -2.06 -60.34 15.46
C GLY A 819 -3.47 -60.02 14.94
N MET A 820 -3.84 -58.75 14.75
CA MET A 820 -5.12 -58.38 14.13
C MET A 820 -5.14 -58.59 12.59
N TRP A 821 -3.97 -58.59 11.95
CA TRP A 821 -3.83 -58.59 10.47
C TRP A 821 -3.18 -59.88 9.93
N LYS A 822 -3.54 -61.05 10.48
CA LYS A 822 -3.04 -62.35 10.01
C LYS A 822 -3.81 -62.88 8.81
#